data_AF-A0A7K8SAW1-F1
#
_entry.id   AF-A0A7K8SAW1-F1
#
_cell.length_a   1.000
_cell.length_b   1.000
_cell.length_c   1.000
_cell.angle_alpha   90.00
_cell.angle_beta   90.00
_cell.angle_gamma   90.00
#
_symmetry.space_group_name_H-M   'P 1'
#
loop_
_entity.id
_entity.type
_entity.pdbx_description
1 polymer ?
#
loop_
_entity_poly.entity_id
_entity_poly.type
_entity_poly.pdbx_seq_one_letter_code
_entity_poly.pdbx_strand_id
1 'polypeptide(L)'
;GLLRAEELGLQVFHGGTALKDGRVVTSGGRVLSVTAVRQDLMEALGEANRGVATIHFQGATFRRDIGHRGLRLLRRPLYVSTAQMFLPASPRCSPMPLTSGPPLLGLQKGSLLLPALLPVSPSHHVLQVAQVCKRHDTIGQDLVALCVNDLLAQGAEPLFFLSHLSCGKLDAEVMETIKEGIAEACRSAGCAFLGEEVTEVAAPCAPGLCDLAGFAVGAVERGQRLPGLQRAREGDALLGLGSPGIHGRGFGVVRRILLTSSLRCSSPAPGSCGDTTLGGLPFLPRRLRGRGCSRRAGPALLPILRSGHVKGFAPTAEGLLGGISRLLAEHVSAVLDALSWKIPEIFGWLYKEGNLSAEEMAQTLPCGIGAVLVVQKELAQHVLQDIQRQQEAWLIGRVVAPCHTAGSHIEVENLAEALQLSSPQQLLDTSTAEIQPQPRKRKVKVAVLVSGAGTALPALIGSAREPGSCAQLVLVISNRPGVPELRSAARAGIPTRVIDHKLYGSRSEFDSTIDRVLEEFSVELICLSGFMRVLSSPFLRKWKGKILNASPSLFPLIKDGNAQQEPLESGFKVTGCTVHFVLEEPGAGAAIRREPLPAGPGDTEAALGERLQEAELRAFPLALQLVASGAAWLGAHGRTCWRR
;
A
#
# COMPACT_ATOMS: atom_id res chain seq x y z
N GLY A 1 43.28 -18.46 -4.34
CA GLY A 1 42.71 -17.20 -4.85
C GLY A 1 42.22 -16.36 -3.70
N LEU A 2 41.04 -16.67 -3.16
CA LEU A 2 40.41 -15.94 -2.05
C LEU A 2 41.33 -15.73 -0.84
N LEU A 3 41.93 -16.80 -0.32
CA LEU A 3 42.87 -16.73 0.82
C LEU A 3 44.07 -15.79 0.56
N ARG A 4 44.61 -15.76 -0.67
CA ARG A 4 45.71 -14.86 -1.02
C ARG A 4 45.27 -13.40 -1.11
N ALA A 5 44.01 -13.13 -1.47
CA ALA A 5 43.47 -11.77 -1.44
C ALA A 5 43.23 -11.30 0.01
N GLU A 6 42.80 -12.20 0.89
CA GLU A 6 42.68 -11.93 2.33
C GLU A 6 44.05 -11.70 2.99
N GLU A 7 45.09 -12.46 2.61
CA GLU A 7 46.48 -12.24 3.02
C GLU A 7 47.01 -10.85 2.60
N LEU A 8 46.48 -10.27 1.53
CA LEU A 8 46.76 -8.89 1.10
C LEU A 8 45.93 -7.84 1.87
N GLY A 9 45.17 -8.25 2.88
CA GLY A 9 44.31 -7.38 3.69
C GLY A 9 43.07 -6.89 2.95
N LEU A 10 42.63 -7.60 1.90
CA LEU A 10 41.47 -7.23 1.09
C LEU A 10 40.25 -8.04 1.50
N GLN A 11 39.07 -7.40 1.49
CA GLN A 11 37.81 -8.10 1.72
C GLN A 11 37.24 -8.62 0.40
N VAL A 12 36.95 -9.92 0.35
CA VAL A 12 36.37 -10.55 -0.83
C VAL A 12 34.95 -11.00 -0.53
N PHE A 13 33.99 -10.45 -1.25
CA PHE A 13 32.59 -10.86 -1.19
C PHE A 13 32.31 -11.79 -2.37
N HIS A 14 31.74 -12.97 -2.08
CA HIS A 14 31.44 -13.97 -3.10
C HIS A 14 29.93 -14.28 -3.13
N GLY A 15 29.32 -14.12 -4.32
CA GLY A 15 27.93 -14.50 -4.57
C GLY A 15 27.88 -15.71 -5.51
N GLY A 16 27.00 -16.68 -5.21
CA GLY A 16 26.86 -17.87 -6.05
C GLY A 16 27.97 -18.91 -5.87
N THR A 17 28.49 -19.08 -4.65
CA THR A 17 29.48 -20.10 -4.29
C THR A 17 29.05 -20.86 -3.02
N ALA A 18 29.48 -22.12 -2.89
CA ALA A 18 29.25 -22.99 -1.76
C ALA A 18 30.56 -23.67 -1.33
N LEU A 19 30.69 -24.08 -0.06
CA LEU A 19 31.80 -24.94 0.37
C LEU A 19 31.41 -26.41 0.17
N LYS A 20 32.23 -27.18 -0.56
CA LYS A 20 32.16 -28.65 -0.62
C LYS A 20 33.54 -29.24 -0.41
N ASP A 21 33.67 -30.15 0.55
CA ASP A 21 34.91 -30.87 0.86
C ASP A 21 36.14 -29.97 1.06
N GLY A 22 35.96 -28.88 1.81
CA GLY A 22 37.02 -27.89 2.08
C GLY A 22 37.43 -27.04 0.88
N ARG A 23 36.73 -27.15 -0.25
CA ARG A 23 36.94 -26.33 -1.46
C ARG A 23 35.72 -25.46 -1.73
N VAL A 24 35.97 -24.21 -2.10
CA VAL A 24 34.92 -23.30 -2.56
C VAL A 24 34.54 -23.70 -3.98
N VAL A 25 33.31 -24.13 -4.18
CA VAL A 25 32.70 -24.51 -5.47
C VAL A 25 31.63 -23.50 -5.87
N THR A 26 31.27 -23.45 -7.14
CA THR A 26 30.22 -22.54 -7.64
C THR A 26 28.81 -23.09 -7.39
N SER A 27 27.84 -22.20 -7.14
CA SER A 27 26.42 -22.48 -6.89
C SER A 27 25.55 -21.34 -7.46
N GLY A 28 25.42 -21.29 -8.78
CA GLY A 28 24.55 -20.34 -9.52
C GLY A 28 25.06 -18.89 -9.59
N GLY A 29 25.41 -18.41 -10.80
CA GLY A 29 25.76 -17.00 -11.09
C GLY A 29 27.15 -16.56 -10.58
N ARG A 30 28.13 -16.43 -11.48
CA ARG A 30 29.56 -16.20 -11.15
C ARG A 30 29.85 -14.70 -10.90
N VAL A 31 29.75 -14.21 -9.67
CA VAL A 31 30.22 -12.86 -9.32
C VAL A 31 31.06 -12.87 -8.04
N LEU A 32 32.32 -12.47 -8.17
CA LEU A 32 33.23 -12.20 -7.06
C LEU A 32 33.54 -10.70 -7.04
N SER A 33 33.37 -10.07 -5.88
CA SER A 33 33.70 -8.66 -5.67
C SER A 33 34.87 -8.53 -4.71
N VAL A 34 35.90 -7.80 -5.11
CA VAL A 34 37.06 -7.50 -4.26
C VAL A 34 36.99 -6.02 -3.89
N THR A 35 36.94 -5.73 -2.60
CA THR A 35 36.88 -4.37 -2.07
C THR A 35 38.19 -4.01 -1.40
N ALA A 36 38.71 -2.83 -1.72
CA ALA A 36 39.87 -2.24 -1.07
C ALA A 36 39.50 -0.86 -0.52
N VAL A 37 39.96 -0.57 0.70
CA VAL A 37 39.78 0.74 1.33
C VAL A 37 41.16 1.39 1.45
N ARG A 38 41.32 2.56 0.83
CA ARG A 38 42.53 3.40 0.88
C ARG A 38 42.12 4.87 1.02
N GLN A 39 43.09 5.73 1.30
CA GLN A 39 42.86 7.17 1.44
C GLN A 39 42.58 7.86 0.10
N ASP A 40 43.06 7.28 -1.00
CA ASP A 40 42.86 7.77 -2.37
C ASP A 40 42.14 6.73 -3.25
N LEU A 41 41.24 7.20 -4.14
CA LEU A 41 40.44 6.34 -5.00
C LEU A 41 41.25 5.61 -6.08
N MET A 42 42.34 6.21 -6.58
CA MET A 42 43.29 5.55 -7.49
C MET A 42 44.04 4.44 -6.77
N GLU A 43 44.47 4.68 -5.53
CA GLU A 43 45.11 3.64 -4.70
C GLU A 43 44.14 2.52 -4.37
N ALA A 44 42.91 2.84 -3.94
CA ALA A 44 41.87 1.85 -3.66
C ALA A 44 41.55 1.02 -4.91
N LEU A 45 41.43 1.65 -6.08
CA LEU A 45 41.21 0.94 -7.34
C LEU A 45 42.40 0.07 -7.73
N GLY A 46 43.63 0.57 -7.55
CA GLY A 46 44.85 -0.19 -7.79
C GLY A 46 44.91 -1.45 -6.94
N GLU A 47 44.57 -1.33 -5.66
CA GLU A 47 44.53 -2.45 -4.71
C GLU A 47 43.42 -3.45 -5.01
N ALA A 48 42.21 -2.98 -5.32
CA ALA A 48 41.12 -3.85 -5.73
C ALA A 48 41.49 -4.64 -6.99
N ASN A 49 42.09 -3.98 -8.00
CA ASN A 49 42.55 -4.64 -9.22
C ASN A 49 43.69 -5.65 -8.96
N ARG A 50 44.60 -5.36 -8.03
CA ARG A 50 45.63 -6.33 -7.59
C ARG A 50 44.99 -7.54 -6.94
N GLY A 51 44.05 -7.33 -6.03
CA GLY A 51 43.31 -8.42 -5.38
C GLY A 51 42.54 -9.28 -6.37
N VAL A 52 41.80 -8.67 -7.30
CA VAL A 52 41.10 -9.38 -8.40
C VAL A 52 42.07 -10.23 -9.22
N ALA A 53 43.28 -9.73 -9.52
CA ALA A 53 44.27 -10.47 -10.30
C ALA A 53 44.80 -11.74 -9.60
N THR A 54 44.66 -11.85 -8.27
CA THR A 54 45.07 -13.05 -7.52
C THR A 54 44.02 -14.18 -7.54
N ILE A 55 42.80 -13.88 -8.00
CA ILE A 55 41.70 -14.84 -8.10
C ILE A 55 41.63 -15.37 -9.53
N HIS A 56 41.83 -16.68 -9.72
CA HIS A 56 41.80 -17.29 -11.05
C HIS A 56 40.99 -18.60 -11.06
N PHE A 57 40.15 -18.78 -12.08
CA PHE A 57 39.43 -20.01 -12.40
C PHE A 57 39.09 -20.03 -13.89
N GLN A 58 38.84 -21.22 -14.44
CA GLN A 58 38.60 -21.40 -15.88
C GLN A 58 37.37 -20.60 -16.35
N GLY A 59 37.54 -19.76 -17.38
CA GLY A 59 36.50 -18.88 -17.92
C GLY A 59 36.22 -17.61 -17.10
N ALA A 60 37.07 -17.27 -16.12
CA ALA A 60 36.97 -16.00 -15.39
C ALA A 60 37.18 -14.80 -16.32
N THR A 61 36.32 -13.78 -16.21
CA THR A 61 36.46 -12.49 -16.90
C THR A 61 36.57 -11.38 -15.86
N PHE A 62 37.57 -10.52 -15.99
CA PHE A 62 37.84 -9.46 -15.01
C PHE A 62 37.41 -8.09 -15.55
N ARG A 63 36.38 -7.48 -14.94
CA ARG A 63 35.90 -6.13 -15.28
C ARG A 63 36.74 -5.05 -14.59
N ARG A 64 37.95 -4.79 -15.09
CA ARG A 64 38.86 -3.75 -14.57
C ARG A 64 38.45 -2.32 -14.95
N ASP A 65 37.53 -2.19 -15.89
CA ASP A 65 37.06 -0.93 -16.46
C ASP A 65 36.11 -0.15 -15.54
N ILE A 66 35.43 -0.83 -14.62
CA ILE A 66 34.35 -0.25 -13.81
C ILE A 66 34.88 0.91 -12.94
N GLY A 67 35.99 0.71 -12.23
CA GLY A 67 36.59 1.78 -11.42
C GLY A 67 37.09 2.95 -12.25
N HIS A 68 37.62 2.69 -13.46
CA HIS A 68 38.05 3.76 -14.37
C HIS A 68 36.90 4.57 -14.99
N ARG A 69 35.69 3.99 -15.12
CA ARG A 69 34.48 4.75 -15.48
C ARG A 69 34.07 5.68 -14.35
N GLY A 70 34.09 5.20 -13.10
CA GLY A 70 33.81 6.03 -11.91
C GLY A 70 34.79 7.21 -11.79
N LEU A 71 36.09 6.97 -11.99
CA LEU A 71 37.10 8.03 -12.01
C LEU A 71 36.93 9.03 -13.15
N ARG A 72 36.49 8.59 -14.34
CA ARG A 72 36.19 9.49 -15.46
C ARG A 72 34.97 10.36 -15.20
N LEU A 73 33.97 9.84 -14.49
CA LEU A 73 32.82 10.60 -14.02
C LEU A 73 33.24 11.73 -13.06
N LEU A 74 34.16 11.43 -12.13
CA LEU A 74 34.71 12.40 -11.20
C LEU A 74 35.62 13.47 -11.86
N ARG A 75 36.19 13.16 -13.03
CA ARG A 75 37.07 14.08 -13.80
C ARG A 75 36.35 14.90 -14.86
N ARG A 76 35.07 14.67 -15.12
CA ARG A 76 34.29 15.50 -16.05
C ARG A 76 33.82 16.76 -15.31
N PRO A 77 34.01 17.97 -15.87
CA PRO A 77 33.25 19.13 -15.40
C PRO A 77 31.78 18.86 -15.72
N LEU A 78 30.99 18.55 -14.69
CA LEU A 78 29.55 18.38 -14.81
C LEU A 78 28.94 19.75 -15.03
N TYR A 79 28.38 19.98 -16.21
CA TYR A 79 27.50 21.12 -16.47
C TYR A 79 26.26 20.93 -15.58
N VAL A 80 26.21 21.66 -14.47
CA VAL A 80 25.00 21.85 -13.68
C VAL A 80 24.30 23.06 -14.27
N SER A 81 23.08 22.87 -14.78
CA SER A 81 22.16 23.98 -14.98
C SER A 81 21.77 24.51 -13.61
N THR A 82 22.45 25.57 -13.19
CA THR A 82 22.20 26.27 -11.94
C THR A 82 20.90 27.06 -12.05
N ALA A 83 19.87 26.60 -11.34
CA ALA A 83 18.92 27.50 -10.69
C ALA A 83 19.04 27.28 -9.17
N GLN A 84 19.25 28.38 -8.47
CA GLN A 84 19.80 28.49 -7.12
C GLN A 84 18.83 28.03 -6.02
N MET A 85 19.34 27.28 -5.03
CA MET A 85 19.08 27.51 -3.60
C MET A 85 20.07 26.68 -2.77
N PHE A 86 21.21 27.27 -2.41
CA PHE A 86 22.08 26.73 -1.35
C PHE A 86 21.68 27.41 -0.04
N LEU A 87 21.22 26.62 0.94
CA LEU A 87 20.97 27.08 2.30
C LEU A 87 21.88 26.30 3.26
N PRO A 88 22.68 26.96 4.10
CA PRO A 88 23.60 26.28 5.01
C PRO A 88 22.84 25.58 6.16
N ALA A 89 23.25 24.38 6.55
CA ALA A 89 22.74 23.67 7.72
C ALA A 89 23.87 23.01 8.54
N SER A 90 23.73 23.10 9.87
CA SER A 90 24.58 22.65 10.98
C SER A 90 25.81 23.53 11.34
N PRO A 91 26.05 23.84 12.63
CA PRO A 91 27.23 24.60 13.09
C PRO A 91 28.54 23.80 13.04
N ARG A 92 28.50 22.51 12.66
CA ARG A 92 29.68 21.65 12.50
C ARG A 92 30.15 21.51 11.04
N CYS A 93 29.42 22.10 10.08
CA CYS A 93 29.76 22.04 8.65
C CYS A 93 30.02 23.45 8.09
N SER A 94 31.23 23.70 7.62
CA SER A 94 31.56 24.88 6.81
C SER A 94 31.49 24.53 5.32
N PRO A 95 30.69 25.22 4.49
CA PRO A 95 30.79 25.08 3.05
C PRO A 95 32.16 25.59 2.59
N MET A 96 32.96 24.75 1.94
CA MET A 96 34.18 25.17 1.24
C MET A 96 33.77 25.73 -0.13
N PRO A 97 34.06 27.00 -0.45
CA PRO A 97 33.79 27.52 -1.79
C PRO A 97 34.84 26.96 -2.75
N LEU A 98 34.48 25.90 -3.47
CA LEU A 98 35.22 25.44 -4.64
C LEU A 98 34.54 26.02 -5.87
N THR A 99 35.21 26.97 -6.51
CA THR A 99 34.88 27.40 -7.87
C THR A 99 34.91 26.16 -8.77
N SER A 100 33.75 25.75 -9.29
CA SER A 100 33.54 24.65 -10.26
C SER A 100 33.82 23.20 -9.80
N GLY A 101 33.08 22.71 -8.79
CA GLY A 101 33.01 21.27 -8.47
C GLY A 101 31.82 20.90 -7.56
N PRO A 102 31.44 19.61 -7.45
CA PRO A 102 30.38 19.18 -6.53
C PRO A 102 30.80 19.45 -5.07
N PRO A 103 29.86 19.77 -4.16
CA PRO A 103 30.20 20.08 -2.77
C PRO A 103 30.72 18.84 -2.05
N LEU A 104 31.96 18.91 -1.55
CA LEU A 104 32.52 17.94 -0.60
C LEU A 104 32.20 18.40 0.83
N LEU A 105 31.51 17.56 1.61
CA LEU A 105 31.34 17.80 3.06
C LEU A 105 32.59 17.32 3.81
N GLY A 106 33.23 18.23 4.55
CA GLY A 106 34.33 17.88 5.46
C GLY A 106 33.79 17.32 6.78
N LEU A 107 34.27 16.15 7.19
CA LEU A 107 33.93 15.53 8.49
C LEU A 107 35.11 15.67 9.48
N GLN A 108 34.80 15.96 10.75
CA GLN A 108 35.81 15.94 11.82
C GLN A 108 36.23 14.52 12.18
N LYS A 109 37.50 14.33 12.60
CA LYS A 109 38.06 13.05 13.06
C LYS A 109 37.19 12.44 14.17
N GLY A 110 36.81 11.16 14.03
CA GLY A 110 36.14 10.36 15.08
C GLY A 110 34.67 10.00 14.83
N SER A 111 34.05 10.54 13.77
CA SER A 111 32.67 10.21 13.40
C SER A 111 32.60 8.94 12.54
N LEU A 112 31.68 8.02 12.85
CA LEU A 112 31.39 6.89 11.97
C LEU A 112 30.35 7.33 10.93
N LEU A 113 30.69 7.22 9.65
CA LEU A 113 29.71 7.40 8.58
C LEU A 113 28.82 6.17 8.54
N LEU A 114 27.52 6.37 8.73
CA LEU A 114 26.51 5.36 8.47
C LEU A 114 25.84 5.73 7.14
N PRO A 115 26.25 5.12 6.02
CA PRO A 115 25.40 5.17 4.83
C PRO A 115 24.13 4.37 5.16
N ALA A 116 23.00 5.05 5.30
CA ALA A 116 21.73 4.37 5.07
C ALA A 116 21.55 4.26 3.55
N LEU A 117 22.22 3.27 2.95
CA LEU A 117 21.83 2.75 1.64
C LEU A 117 20.59 1.87 1.84
N LEU A 118 19.51 2.49 2.28
CA LEU A 118 18.19 1.93 2.10
C LEU A 118 17.64 2.67 0.88
N PRO A 119 17.52 2.03 -0.29
CA PRO A 119 16.63 2.55 -1.31
C PRO A 119 15.23 2.50 -0.70
N VAL A 120 14.86 3.56 0.01
CA VAL A 120 13.51 3.73 0.53
C VAL A 120 12.75 4.41 -0.59
N SER A 121 12.18 3.61 -1.47
CA SER A 121 11.06 4.07 -2.28
C SER A 121 9.86 4.21 -1.32
N PRO A 122 9.14 5.34 -1.30
CA PRO A 122 7.76 5.33 -0.84
C PRO A 122 7.08 4.21 -1.62
N SER A 123 6.21 3.43 -0.96
CA SER A 123 5.50 2.39 -1.69
C SER A 123 4.85 3.03 -2.93
N HIS A 124 4.98 2.39 -4.10
CA HIS A 124 4.36 2.82 -5.37
C HIS A 124 2.88 3.25 -5.19
N HIS A 125 2.22 2.70 -4.17
CA HIS A 125 0.86 3.03 -3.74
C HIS A 125 0.66 4.46 -3.20
N VAL A 126 1.65 5.08 -2.54
CA VAL A 126 1.57 6.49 -2.08
C VAL A 126 1.47 7.42 -3.28
N LEU A 127 2.34 7.23 -4.27
CA LEU A 127 2.34 8.01 -5.51
C LEU A 127 1.04 7.79 -6.28
N GLN A 128 0.54 6.55 -6.36
CA GLN A 128 -0.75 6.26 -6.98
C GLN A 128 -1.92 6.97 -6.28
N VAL A 129 -1.96 7.00 -4.95
CA VAL A 129 -3.03 7.68 -4.21
C VAL A 129 -2.92 9.19 -4.41
N ALA A 130 -1.71 9.76 -4.33
CA ALA A 130 -1.45 11.17 -4.58
C ALA A 130 -1.87 11.61 -6.00
N GLN A 131 -1.60 10.79 -7.01
CA GLN A 131 -2.03 11.01 -8.39
C GLN A 131 -3.55 10.98 -8.54
N VAL A 132 -4.22 9.98 -7.94
CA VAL A 132 -5.69 9.89 -7.96
C VAL A 132 -6.33 11.09 -7.27
N CYS A 133 -5.72 11.57 -6.18
CA CYS A 133 -6.19 12.74 -5.45
C CYS A 133 -5.69 14.09 -6.03
N LYS A 134 -4.85 14.08 -7.07
CA LYS A 134 -4.18 15.25 -7.68
C LYS A 134 -3.46 16.15 -6.65
N ARG A 135 -2.80 15.55 -5.66
CA ARG A 135 -2.08 16.27 -4.60
C ARG A 135 -0.67 15.72 -4.43
N HIS A 136 0.31 16.53 -4.82
CA HIS A 136 1.73 16.13 -4.79
C HIS A 136 2.55 16.92 -3.76
N ASP A 137 1.91 17.84 -3.03
CA ASP A 137 2.54 18.83 -2.14
C ASP A 137 3.23 18.24 -0.91
N THR A 138 2.86 17.03 -0.50
CA THR A 138 3.41 16.39 0.70
C THR A 138 4.31 15.19 0.40
N ILE A 139 4.33 14.69 -0.83
CA ILE A 139 5.07 13.47 -1.20
C ILE A 139 6.57 13.62 -0.91
N GLY A 140 7.13 14.78 -1.24
CA GLY A 140 8.54 15.06 -0.99
C GLY A 140 8.90 15.02 0.50
N GLN A 141 7.97 15.46 1.35
CA GLN A 141 8.16 15.41 2.80
C GLN A 141 8.10 13.98 3.32
N ASP A 142 7.19 13.18 2.74
CA ASP A 142 7.01 11.77 3.08
C ASP A 142 8.29 10.97 2.79
N LEU A 143 8.89 11.22 1.63
CA LEU A 143 10.13 10.57 1.21
C LEU A 143 11.28 10.86 2.19
N VAL A 144 11.51 12.14 2.49
CA VAL A 144 12.61 12.56 3.38
C VAL A 144 12.39 12.01 4.79
N ALA A 145 11.15 12.06 5.31
CA ALA A 145 10.83 11.58 6.64
C ALA A 145 11.11 10.07 6.79
N LEU A 146 10.78 9.27 5.78
CA LEU A 146 11.07 7.83 5.79
C LEU A 146 12.59 7.58 5.92
N CYS A 147 13.41 8.22 5.08
CA CYS A 147 14.86 8.01 5.12
C CYS A 147 15.52 8.56 6.39
N VAL A 148 15.09 9.74 6.85
CA VAL A 148 15.66 10.40 8.02
C VAL A 148 15.32 9.66 9.31
N ASN A 149 14.08 9.17 9.46
CA ASN A 149 13.69 8.43 10.65
C ASN A 149 14.45 7.11 10.81
N ASP A 150 14.82 6.46 9.71
CA ASP A 150 15.67 5.26 9.74
C ASP A 150 17.12 5.57 10.15
N LEU A 151 17.64 6.76 9.84
CA LEU A 151 18.93 7.24 10.37
C LEU A 151 18.84 7.49 11.88
N LEU A 152 17.75 8.12 12.34
CA LEU A 152 17.53 8.39 13.76
C LEU A 152 17.40 7.11 14.58
N ALA A 153 16.82 6.04 14.02
CA ALA A 153 16.79 4.72 14.63
C ALA A 153 18.17 4.14 14.93
N GLN A 154 19.19 4.62 14.22
CA GLN A 154 20.58 4.24 14.46
C GLN A 154 21.33 5.23 15.38
N GLY A 155 20.64 6.28 15.87
CA GLY A 155 21.26 7.40 16.60
C GLY A 155 22.06 8.35 15.70
N ALA A 156 21.93 8.20 14.38
CA ALA A 156 22.69 8.99 13.42
C ALA A 156 22.03 10.36 13.18
N GLU A 157 22.87 11.39 13.12
CA GLU A 157 22.50 12.74 12.70
C GLU A 157 22.43 12.79 11.17
N PRO A 158 21.30 13.18 10.58
CA PRO A 158 21.19 13.35 9.13
C PRO A 158 22.13 14.44 8.63
N LEU A 159 22.95 14.12 7.62
CA LEU A 159 23.90 15.06 7.02
C LEU A 159 23.37 15.60 5.70
N PHE A 160 23.01 14.70 4.78
CA PHE A 160 22.52 15.06 3.47
C PHE A 160 21.53 14.06 2.87
N PHE A 161 20.81 14.52 1.86
CA PHE A 161 19.76 13.81 1.16
C PHE A 161 19.87 13.98 -0.37
N LEU A 162 19.61 12.92 -1.12
CA LEU A 162 19.44 12.90 -2.58
C LEU A 162 18.12 12.22 -2.93
N SER A 163 17.47 12.66 -4.02
CA SER A 163 16.31 11.97 -4.59
C SER A 163 16.60 11.48 -6.00
N HIS A 164 15.90 10.42 -6.39
CA HIS A 164 15.84 9.93 -7.76
C HIS A 164 14.37 9.78 -8.15
N LEU A 165 13.96 10.42 -9.23
CA LEU A 165 12.59 10.35 -9.75
C LEU A 165 12.61 9.74 -11.15
N SER A 166 11.88 8.64 -11.32
CA SER A 166 11.66 7.99 -12.61
C SER A 166 10.20 8.19 -13.04
N CYS A 167 9.97 8.68 -14.26
CA CYS A 167 8.61 8.94 -14.75
C CYS A 167 8.46 8.68 -16.25
N GLY A 168 7.23 8.35 -16.66
CA GLY A 168 6.87 8.23 -18.08
C GLY A 168 6.81 9.60 -18.76
N LYS A 169 5.68 10.30 -18.66
CA LYS A 169 5.52 11.69 -19.11
C LYS A 169 5.02 12.52 -17.92
N LEU A 170 5.85 13.40 -17.39
CA LEU A 170 5.52 14.19 -16.21
C LEU A 170 5.26 15.67 -16.54
N ASP A 171 4.34 16.25 -15.79
CA ASP A 171 4.09 17.68 -15.77
C ASP A 171 5.20 18.40 -14.98
N ALA A 172 5.75 19.47 -15.54
CA ALA A 172 6.78 20.27 -14.90
C ALA A 172 6.29 20.91 -13.59
N GLU A 173 5.00 21.25 -13.48
CA GLU A 173 4.44 21.83 -12.25
C GLU A 173 4.44 20.83 -11.09
N VAL A 174 4.16 19.56 -11.40
CA VAL A 174 4.17 18.47 -10.40
C VAL A 174 5.58 18.20 -9.91
N MET A 175 6.56 18.24 -10.81
CA MET A 175 7.98 18.09 -10.50
C MET A 175 8.45 19.14 -9.50
N GLU A 176 8.20 20.42 -9.78
CA GLU A 176 8.62 21.51 -8.91
C GLU A 176 7.94 21.44 -7.55
N THR A 177 6.66 21.07 -7.51
CA THR A 177 5.93 20.84 -6.25
C THR A 177 6.60 19.76 -5.38
N ILE A 178 7.02 18.65 -5.99
CA ILE A 178 7.70 17.55 -5.27
C ILE A 178 9.06 18.03 -4.75
N LYS A 179 9.85 18.69 -5.59
CA LYS A 179 11.16 19.23 -5.21
C LYS A 179 11.08 20.23 -4.05
N GLU A 180 10.13 21.15 -4.09
CA GLU A 180 9.89 22.09 -3.00
C GLU A 180 9.55 21.37 -1.68
N GLY A 181 8.72 20.31 -1.77
CA GLY A 181 8.40 19.45 -0.64
C GLY A 181 9.64 18.76 -0.04
N ILE A 182 10.51 18.20 -0.90
CA ILE A 182 11.78 17.58 -0.48
C ILE A 182 12.68 18.62 0.20
N ALA A 183 12.87 19.78 -0.44
CA ALA A 183 13.74 20.83 0.08
C ALA A 183 13.27 21.34 1.45
N GLU A 184 11.97 21.54 1.64
CA GLU A 184 11.40 21.97 2.92
C GLU A 184 11.54 20.90 4.02
N ALA A 185 11.43 19.62 3.66
CA ALA A 185 11.62 18.52 4.59
C ALA A 185 13.09 18.38 5.00
N CYS A 186 14.03 18.49 4.07
CA CYS A 186 15.47 18.49 4.37
C CYS A 186 15.84 19.65 5.33
N ARG A 187 15.30 20.86 5.08
CA ARG A 187 15.43 22.00 6.01
C ARG A 187 14.89 21.69 7.40
N SER A 188 13.73 21.05 7.46
CA SER A 188 13.08 20.69 8.73
C SER A 188 13.84 19.58 9.49
N ALA A 189 14.47 18.66 8.76
CA ALA A 189 15.30 17.58 9.28
C ALA A 189 16.71 18.03 9.67
N GLY A 190 17.16 19.20 9.20
CA GLY A 190 18.50 19.72 9.45
C GLY A 190 19.58 19.11 8.56
N CYS A 191 19.22 18.52 7.42
CA CYS A 191 20.15 17.95 6.45
C CYS A 191 20.22 18.77 5.15
N ALA A 192 21.35 18.68 4.45
CA ALA A 192 21.54 19.32 3.14
C ALA A 192 20.86 18.52 2.03
N PHE A 193 20.07 19.18 1.19
CA PHE A 193 19.57 18.57 -0.05
C PHE A 193 20.62 18.77 -1.15
N LEU A 194 21.24 17.69 -1.64
CA LEU A 194 22.33 17.77 -2.63
C LEU A 194 21.85 17.75 -4.08
N GLY A 195 20.62 17.28 -4.32
CA GLY A 195 20.01 17.31 -5.63
C GLY A 195 19.09 16.13 -5.92
N GLU A 196 18.43 16.22 -7.06
CA GLU A 196 17.53 15.22 -7.62
C GLU A 196 18.06 14.74 -8.97
N GLU A 197 18.03 13.43 -9.18
CA GLU A 197 18.24 12.81 -10.48
C GLU A 197 16.89 12.45 -11.11
N VAL A 198 16.61 12.95 -12.31
CA VAL A 198 15.35 12.70 -13.03
C VAL A 198 15.63 11.80 -14.24
N THR A 199 14.90 10.69 -14.33
CA THR A 199 14.96 9.78 -15.48
C THR A 199 13.59 9.70 -16.17
N GLU A 200 13.54 10.12 -17.43
CA GLU A 200 12.35 9.93 -18.27
C GLU A 200 12.44 8.58 -18.98
N VAL A 201 11.49 7.68 -18.72
CA VAL A 201 11.50 6.30 -19.23
C VAL A 201 10.54 6.18 -20.42
N ALA A 202 11.06 5.85 -21.61
CA ALA A 202 10.34 5.93 -22.89
C ALA A 202 9.35 4.77 -23.22
N ALA A 203 9.08 3.79 -22.34
CA ALA A 203 8.12 2.68 -22.58
C ALA A 203 7.71 1.90 -21.30
N PRO A 204 6.69 1.00 -21.33
CA PRO A 204 5.26 1.25 -21.47
C PRO A 204 4.64 1.66 -20.12
N CYS A 205 5.25 2.61 -19.38
CA CYS A 205 4.56 3.17 -18.23
C CYS A 205 3.34 3.96 -18.74
N ALA A 206 2.14 3.59 -18.27
CA ALA A 206 0.94 4.35 -18.58
C ALA A 206 1.15 5.82 -18.21
N PRO A 207 0.63 6.78 -19.00
CA PRO A 207 0.82 8.20 -18.75
C PRO A 207 0.43 8.55 -17.31
N GLY A 208 1.34 9.18 -16.58
CA GLY A 208 1.15 9.58 -15.19
C GLY A 208 1.73 8.64 -14.13
N LEU A 209 2.36 7.50 -14.45
CA LEU A 209 3.09 6.69 -13.46
C LEU A 209 4.48 7.29 -13.16
N CYS A 210 4.77 7.46 -11.87
CA CYS A 210 6.06 7.91 -11.35
C CYS A 210 6.55 6.94 -10.28
N ASP A 211 7.86 6.81 -10.16
CA ASP A 211 8.54 6.21 -9.04
C ASP A 211 9.52 7.23 -8.46
N LEU A 212 9.59 7.29 -7.13
CA LEU A 212 10.42 8.25 -6.41
C LEU A 212 11.24 7.46 -5.40
N ALA A 213 12.54 7.71 -5.33
CA ALA A 213 13.44 7.07 -4.38
C ALA A 213 14.27 8.12 -3.66
N GLY A 214 14.54 7.86 -2.38
CA GLY A 214 15.28 8.75 -1.50
C GLY A 214 16.53 8.07 -0.99
N PHE A 215 17.58 8.85 -0.82
CA PHE A 215 18.85 8.40 -0.26
C PHE A 215 19.33 9.42 0.77
N ALA A 216 19.60 8.96 2.00
CA ALA A 216 20.07 9.81 3.08
C ALA A 216 21.35 9.25 3.71
N VAL A 217 22.25 10.14 4.09
CA VAL A 217 23.48 9.79 4.82
C VAL A 217 23.49 10.49 6.15
N GLY A 218 23.86 9.76 7.19
CA GLY A 218 24.01 10.28 8.55
C GLY A 218 25.33 9.90 9.19
N ALA A 219 25.62 10.53 10.33
CA ALA A 219 26.80 10.23 11.13
C ALA A 219 26.45 10.02 12.60
N VAL A 220 27.15 9.09 13.24
CA VAL A 220 27.05 8.84 14.68
C VAL A 220 28.43 8.70 15.29
N GLU A 221 28.59 9.18 16.51
CA GLU A 221 29.81 8.96 17.27
C GLU A 221 29.92 7.49 17.71
N ARG A 222 31.14 6.97 17.74
CA ARG A 222 31.39 5.59 18.15
C ARG A 222 30.93 5.39 19.60
N GLY A 223 30.03 4.43 19.82
CA GLY A 223 29.45 4.13 21.14
C GLY A 223 28.06 4.75 21.39
N GLN A 224 27.59 5.65 20.52
CA GLN A 224 26.24 6.25 20.60
C GLN A 224 25.25 5.61 19.60
N ARG A 225 25.61 4.47 19.01
CA ARG A 225 24.77 3.77 18.03
C ARG A 225 23.56 3.11 18.71
N LEU A 226 22.40 3.26 18.10
CA LEU A 226 21.16 2.56 18.44
C LEU A 226 20.80 1.51 17.36
N PRO A 227 19.89 0.56 17.65
CA PRO A 227 19.44 0.17 19.00
C PRO A 227 20.55 -0.53 19.79
N GLY A 228 20.60 -0.26 21.10
CA GLY A 228 21.45 -1.00 22.02
C GLY A 228 20.74 -2.24 22.54
N LEU A 229 20.35 -3.16 21.66
CA LEU A 229 19.43 -4.29 21.94
C LEU A 229 19.79 -5.10 23.19
N GLN A 230 21.08 -5.23 23.53
CA GLN A 230 21.56 -5.91 24.75
C GLN A 230 21.25 -5.17 26.07
N ARG A 231 20.81 -3.91 26.01
CA ARG A 231 20.54 -3.06 27.18
C ARG A 231 19.08 -3.11 27.61
N ALA A 232 18.18 -3.59 26.74
CA ALA A 232 16.77 -3.76 27.07
C ALA A 232 16.61 -4.85 28.13
N ARG A 233 15.85 -4.57 29.18
CA ARG A 233 15.60 -5.47 30.30
C ARG A 233 14.11 -5.52 30.58
N GLU A 234 13.69 -6.61 31.20
CA GLU A 234 12.34 -6.71 31.76
C GLU A 234 12.04 -5.50 32.66
N GLY A 235 10.84 -4.94 32.49
CA GLY A 235 10.37 -3.76 33.21
C GLY A 235 10.75 -2.42 32.58
N ASP A 236 11.58 -2.40 31.53
CA ASP A 236 11.82 -1.17 30.76
C ASP A 236 10.52 -0.63 30.16
N ALA A 237 10.42 0.69 30.08
CA ALA A 237 9.25 1.38 29.58
C ALA A 237 9.29 1.53 28.06
N LEU A 238 8.12 1.42 27.42
CA LEU A 238 7.92 1.76 26.02
C LEU A 238 7.21 3.10 25.93
N LEU A 239 7.86 4.09 25.30
CA LEU A 239 7.26 5.40 25.03
C LEU A 239 6.88 5.48 23.56
N GLY A 240 5.63 5.83 23.27
CA GLY A 240 5.12 6.02 21.92
C GLY A 240 5.07 7.49 21.55
N LEU A 241 5.63 7.84 20.39
CA LEU A 241 5.52 9.16 19.80
C LEU A 241 4.26 9.24 18.95
N GLY A 242 3.42 10.25 19.20
CA GLY A 242 2.16 10.40 18.48
C GLY A 242 2.35 10.75 17.01
N SER A 243 1.51 10.16 16.17
CA SER A 243 1.37 10.53 14.77
C SER A 243 -0.09 10.59 14.35
N PRO A 244 -0.50 11.71 13.72
CA PRO A 244 -1.84 11.83 13.13
C PRO A 244 -1.98 11.15 11.76
N GLY A 245 -0.90 10.65 11.15
CA GLY A 245 -0.89 10.14 9.76
C GLY A 245 -0.56 8.63 9.62
N ILE A 246 -0.88 8.09 8.44
CA ILE A 246 -0.81 6.65 8.11
C ILE A 246 0.62 6.17 7.79
N HIS A 247 1.53 7.05 7.39
CA HIS A 247 2.92 6.75 6.97
C HIS A 247 3.06 5.87 5.72
N GLY A 248 4.18 6.03 5.01
CA GLY A 248 4.33 5.69 3.58
C GLY A 248 4.32 4.22 3.16
N ARG A 249 4.20 3.23 4.06
CA ARG A 249 4.20 1.80 3.69
C ARG A 249 2.87 1.06 3.90
N GLY A 250 1.94 1.57 4.73
CA GLY A 250 0.58 1.03 4.89
C GLY A 250 -0.40 1.35 3.73
N PHE A 251 0.05 2.12 2.74
CA PHE A 251 -0.79 2.66 1.66
C PHE A 251 -1.37 1.63 0.71
N GLY A 252 -0.81 0.42 0.63
CA GLY A 252 -1.41 -0.66 -0.14
C GLY A 252 -2.80 -1.06 0.40
N VAL A 253 -2.94 -1.11 1.73
CA VAL A 253 -4.21 -1.41 2.40
C VAL A 253 -5.16 -0.23 2.27
N VAL A 254 -4.69 0.99 2.52
CA VAL A 254 -5.50 2.21 2.33
C VAL A 254 -6.04 2.30 0.91
N ARG A 255 -5.19 2.10 -0.11
CA ARG A 255 -5.60 2.11 -1.51
C ARG A 255 -6.64 1.02 -1.80
N ARG A 256 -6.47 -0.18 -1.25
CA ARG A 256 -7.44 -1.27 -1.40
C ARG A 256 -8.80 -0.87 -0.82
N ILE A 257 -8.81 -0.35 0.41
CA ILE A 257 -10.01 0.14 1.08
C ILE A 257 -10.65 1.26 0.27
N LEU A 258 -9.88 2.23 -0.23
CA LEU A 258 -10.41 3.32 -1.05
C LEU A 258 -11.02 2.85 -2.37
N LEU A 259 -10.45 1.81 -2.98
CA LEU A 259 -10.98 1.21 -4.21
C LEU A 259 -12.25 0.38 -3.97
N THR A 260 -12.47 -0.12 -2.75
CA THR A 260 -13.66 -0.89 -2.37
C THR A 260 -14.73 -0.04 -1.66
N SER A 261 -14.33 1.07 -1.03
CA SER A 261 -15.22 1.98 -0.32
C SER A 261 -16.06 2.83 -1.26
N SER A 262 -17.18 3.34 -0.75
CA SER A 262 -18.04 4.28 -1.49
C SER A 262 -17.48 5.72 -1.52
N LEU A 263 -16.39 5.98 -0.78
CA LEU A 263 -15.79 7.31 -0.63
C LEU A 263 -14.72 7.58 -1.71
N ARG A 264 -14.67 8.83 -2.19
CA ARG A 264 -13.66 9.31 -3.14
C ARG A 264 -12.61 10.15 -2.39
N CYS A 265 -11.45 10.39 -3.02
CA CYS A 265 -10.48 11.41 -2.54
C CYS A 265 -11.12 12.79 -2.30
N SER A 266 -12.18 13.13 -3.04
CA SER A 266 -12.91 14.39 -2.90
C SER A 266 -14.02 14.34 -1.85
N SER A 267 -14.34 13.17 -1.30
CA SER A 267 -15.33 13.04 -0.24
C SER A 267 -14.80 13.69 1.04
N PRO A 268 -15.68 14.17 1.94
CA PRO A 268 -15.27 14.62 3.27
C PRO A 268 -14.49 13.52 3.98
N ALA A 269 -13.44 13.90 4.70
CA ALA A 269 -12.71 12.98 5.56
C ALA A 269 -13.67 12.44 6.64
N PRO A 270 -13.69 11.12 6.87
CA PRO A 270 -14.47 10.54 7.97
C PRO A 270 -13.87 11.01 9.30
N GLY A 271 -14.70 11.64 10.13
CA GLY A 271 -14.28 12.15 11.44
C GLY A 271 -14.40 13.65 11.64
N SER A 272 -14.02 14.10 12.83
CA SER A 272 -13.87 15.50 13.22
C SER A 272 -12.66 16.19 12.56
N CYS A 273 -12.20 15.69 11.41
CA CYS A 273 -11.02 16.16 10.66
C CYS A 273 -11.25 17.49 9.89
N GLY A 274 -12.09 18.38 10.42
CA GLY A 274 -12.46 19.67 9.82
C GLY A 274 -13.05 19.54 8.41
N ASP A 275 -13.13 20.66 7.68
CA ASP A 275 -13.57 20.72 6.27
C ASP A 275 -12.55 20.10 5.28
N THR A 276 -11.85 19.05 5.69
CA THR A 276 -10.81 18.39 4.88
C THR A 276 -11.42 17.23 4.08
N THR A 277 -10.97 17.04 2.85
CA THR A 277 -11.33 15.87 2.05
C THR A 277 -10.49 14.66 2.41
N LEU A 278 -10.97 13.45 2.12
CA LEU A 278 -10.27 12.20 2.40
C LEU A 278 -8.92 12.10 1.64
N GLY A 279 -8.85 12.65 0.43
CA GLY A 279 -7.59 12.80 -0.31
C GLY A 279 -6.73 13.97 0.15
N GLY A 280 -7.24 14.77 1.08
CA GLY A 280 -6.52 15.84 1.75
C GLY A 280 -6.10 15.53 3.18
N LEU A 281 -6.50 14.37 3.71
CA LEU A 281 -5.99 13.84 4.96
C LEU A 281 -4.46 13.67 4.84
N PRO A 282 -3.70 14.10 5.85
CA PRO A 282 -2.26 13.97 5.82
C PRO A 282 -1.83 12.50 5.73
N PHE A 283 -1.17 12.13 4.64
CA PHE A 283 -0.56 10.81 4.48
C PHE A 283 0.57 10.55 5.51
N LEU A 284 1.14 11.64 6.05
CA LEU A 284 1.98 11.78 7.24
C LEU A 284 1.61 13.10 7.94
N PRO A 285 1.95 13.33 9.22
CA PRO A 285 1.63 14.56 9.95
C PRO A 285 1.85 15.84 9.15
N ARG A 286 0.76 16.47 8.71
CA ARG A 286 0.82 17.85 8.23
C ARG A 286 0.92 18.76 9.45
N ARG A 287 1.74 19.79 9.30
CA ARG A 287 1.75 20.98 10.16
C ARG A 287 0.31 21.44 10.39
N LEU A 288 -0.16 21.35 11.62
CA LEU A 288 -1.28 22.18 12.05
C LEU A 288 -0.79 23.63 11.95
N ARG A 289 -1.36 24.41 11.02
CA ARG A 289 -1.30 25.88 11.07
C ARG A 289 -2.16 26.33 12.25
N GLY A 290 -1.66 26.10 13.44
CA GLY A 290 -2.21 26.51 14.73
C GLY A 290 -1.01 26.68 15.64
N ARG A 291 -0.91 27.85 16.27
CA ARG A 291 0.21 28.23 17.16
C ARG A 291 0.35 27.16 18.25
N GLY A 292 1.30 26.23 18.13
CA GLY A 292 1.61 25.31 19.23
C GLY A 292 2.27 23.97 18.88
N CYS A 293 1.99 23.34 17.73
CA CYS A 293 2.41 21.95 17.48
C CYS A 293 3.17 21.80 16.16
N SER A 294 4.27 21.03 16.19
CA SER A 294 5.21 20.73 15.09
C SER A 294 6.43 21.66 15.01
N ARG A 295 7.37 21.49 15.94
CA ARG A 295 8.79 21.80 15.73
C ARG A 295 9.55 20.48 15.50
N ARG A 296 10.11 20.30 14.30
CA ARG A 296 11.40 19.61 14.05
C ARG A 296 11.58 18.21 14.67
N ALA A 297 10.99 17.15 14.11
CA ALA A 297 11.20 15.79 14.64
C ALA A 297 12.67 15.32 14.59
N GLY A 298 13.43 15.65 13.53
CA GLY A 298 14.82 15.18 13.38
C GLY A 298 15.83 15.80 14.37
N PRO A 299 16.02 17.13 14.36
CA PRO A 299 17.00 17.78 15.24
C PRO A 299 16.62 17.79 16.72
N ALA A 300 15.33 17.72 17.06
CA ALA A 300 14.86 17.95 18.42
C ALA A 300 14.80 16.67 19.27
N LEU A 301 14.60 15.51 18.64
CA LEU A 301 14.69 14.19 19.29
C LEU A 301 16.13 13.71 19.47
N LEU A 302 17.05 14.09 18.57
CA LEU A 302 18.43 13.61 18.60
C LEU A 302 19.17 13.84 19.94
N PRO A 303 19.02 15.00 20.63
CA PRO A 303 19.56 15.18 21.99
C PRO A 303 18.99 14.19 23.01
N ILE A 304 17.69 13.86 22.91
CA ILE A 304 17.02 12.90 23.81
C ILE A 304 17.54 11.49 23.53
N LEU A 305 17.66 11.11 22.25
CA LEU A 305 18.24 9.83 21.84
C LEU A 305 19.70 9.68 22.31
N ARG A 306 20.46 10.78 22.30
CA ARG A 306 21.87 10.83 22.75
C ARG A 306 22.04 11.05 24.26
N SER A 307 20.97 11.21 25.03
CA SER A 307 21.04 11.39 26.49
C SER A 307 21.66 10.19 27.23
N GLY A 308 21.72 9.02 26.57
CA GLY A 308 22.18 7.77 27.17
C GLY A 308 21.10 6.97 27.91
N HIS A 309 19.91 7.58 28.08
CA HIS A 309 18.75 6.99 28.76
C HIS A 309 17.83 6.20 27.82
N VAL A 310 17.93 6.47 26.52
CA VAL A 310 17.21 5.74 25.47
C VAL A 310 18.03 4.52 25.06
N LYS A 311 17.41 3.34 25.13
CA LYS A 311 18.02 2.05 24.79
C LYS A 311 17.77 1.66 23.33
N GLY A 312 16.69 2.15 22.74
CA GLY A 312 16.35 1.94 21.33
C GLY A 312 15.29 2.91 20.84
N PHE A 313 15.27 3.15 19.54
CA PHE A 313 14.27 3.94 18.81
C PHE A 313 13.92 3.23 17.52
N ALA A 314 12.64 3.04 17.23
CA ALA A 314 12.21 2.50 15.95
C ALA A 314 10.98 3.25 15.41
N PRO A 315 11.01 3.67 14.13
CA PRO A 315 9.82 4.14 13.46
C PRO A 315 8.84 2.98 13.22
N THR A 316 7.55 3.30 13.22
CA THR A 316 6.44 2.33 13.04
C THR A 316 5.78 2.49 11.66
N ALA A 317 6.50 3.06 10.69
CA ALA A 317 6.00 3.26 9.33
C ALA A 317 5.64 1.94 8.61
N GLU A 318 6.21 0.81 9.06
CA GLU A 318 5.92 -0.55 8.60
C GLU A 318 4.90 -1.29 9.48
N GLY A 319 4.16 -0.57 10.32
CA GLY A 319 3.25 -1.14 11.32
C GLY A 319 3.81 -1.04 12.74
N LEU A 320 2.91 -0.99 13.71
CA LEU A 320 3.25 -0.90 15.13
C LEU A 320 4.09 -2.11 15.58
N LEU A 321 3.65 -3.33 15.25
CA LEU A 321 4.33 -4.57 15.62
C LEU A 321 5.70 -4.69 14.94
N GLY A 322 5.77 -4.37 13.65
CA GLY A 322 7.00 -4.42 12.87
C GLY A 322 8.04 -3.37 13.30
N GLY A 323 7.62 -2.24 13.87
CA GLY A 323 8.52 -1.26 14.46
C GLY A 323 9.10 -1.76 15.78
N ILE A 324 8.24 -2.28 16.67
CA ILE A 324 8.64 -2.74 18.01
C ILE A 324 9.51 -4.00 17.93
N SER A 325 9.24 -4.93 17.01
CA SER A 325 10.05 -6.15 16.86
C SER A 325 11.52 -5.85 16.53
N ARG A 326 11.81 -4.73 15.85
CA ARG A 326 13.19 -4.27 15.60
C ARG A 326 13.92 -3.73 16.84
N LEU A 327 13.19 -3.44 17.91
CA LEU A 327 13.72 -2.96 19.20
C LEU A 327 13.93 -4.07 20.22
N LEU A 328 13.33 -5.23 20.00
CA LEU A 328 13.36 -6.33 20.95
C LEU A 328 14.39 -7.36 20.50
N ALA A 329 15.21 -7.83 21.44
CA ALA A 329 16.05 -9.01 21.21
C ALA A 329 15.19 -10.28 21.26
N GLU A 330 15.69 -11.40 20.70
CA GLU A 330 14.97 -12.68 20.65
C GLU A 330 14.50 -13.21 22.03
N HIS A 331 15.08 -12.71 23.11
CA HIS A 331 14.84 -13.14 24.49
C HIS A 331 13.99 -12.15 25.32
N VAL A 332 13.30 -11.19 24.70
CA VAL A 332 12.40 -10.27 25.41
C VAL A 332 11.09 -10.10 24.64
N SER A 333 10.01 -9.90 25.38
CA SER A 333 8.66 -9.67 24.85
C SER A 333 8.16 -8.29 25.27
N ALA A 334 7.08 -7.80 24.67
CA ALA A 334 6.50 -6.51 25.01
C ALA A 334 4.98 -6.60 25.13
N VAL A 335 4.45 -5.86 26.11
CA VAL A 335 3.00 -5.68 26.29
C VAL A 335 2.68 -4.20 26.23
N LEU A 336 1.71 -3.87 25.39
CA LEU A 336 1.21 -2.52 25.16
C LEU A 336 -0.28 -2.47 25.48
N ASP A 337 -0.76 -1.31 25.91
CA ASP A 337 -2.18 -1.06 26.12
C ASP A 337 -2.65 0.08 25.20
N ALA A 338 -3.49 -0.24 24.23
CA ALA A 338 -3.99 0.72 23.25
C ALA A 338 -4.87 1.84 23.82
N LEU A 339 -5.38 1.68 25.05
CA LEU A 339 -6.13 2.74 25.74
C LEU A 339 -5.21 3.83 26.31
N SER A 340 -3.89 3.60 26.34
CA SER A 340 -2.92 4.55 26.89
C SER A 340 -2.52 5.70 25.95
N TRP A 341 -2.91 5.63 24.67
CA TRP A 341 -2.69 6.72 23.71
C TRP A 341 -3.95 7.04 22.90
N LYS A 342 -3.95 8.23 22.30
CA LYS A 342 -5.04 8.66 21.43
C LYS A 342 -4.83 8.09 20.03
N ILE A 343 -5.70 7.17 19.61
CA ILE A 343 -5.73 6.70 18.23
C ILE A 343 -6.47 7.72 17.35
N PRO A 344 -5.86 8.23 16.27
CA PRO A 344 -6.54 9.12 15.33
C PRO A 344 -7.73 8.44 14.64
N GLU A 345 -8.79 9.22 14.40
CA GLU A 345 -10.07 8.69 13.91
C GLU A 345 -10.00 7.98 12.56
N ILE A 346 -9.01 8.35 11.73
CA ILE A 346 -8.74 7.70 10.45
C ILE A 346 -8.45 6.21 10.61
N PHE A 347 -7.81 5.77 11.70
CA PHE A 347 -7.54 4.36 11.94
C PHE A 347 -8.79 3.61 12.37
N GLY A 348 -9.67 4.24 13.17
CA GLY A 348 -10.99 3.68 13.49
C GLY A 348 -11.86 3.53 12.24
N TRP A 349 -11.82 4.51 11.32
CA TRP A 349 -12.47 4.39 10.02
C TRP A 349 -11.87 3.28 9.15
N LEU A 350 -10.54 3.20 9.02
CA LEU A 350 -9.87 2.13 8.25
C LEU A 350 -10.18 0.74 8.80
N TYR A 351 -10.24 0.60 10.12
CA TYR A 351 -10.61 -0.64 10.80
C TYR A 351 -12.02 -1.09 10.42
N LYS A 352 -13.00 -0.18 10.46
CA LYS A 352 -14.40 -0.46 10.12
C LYS A 352 -14.62 -0.67 8.63
N GLU A 353 -14.20 0.27 7.80
CA GLU A 353 -14.44 0.24 6.35
C GLU A 353 -13.66 -0.89 5.66
N GLY A 354 -12.45 -1.17 6.14
CA GLY A 354 -11.61 -2.25 5.62
C GLY A 354 -11.98 -3.64 6.15
N ASN A 355 -12.88 -3.74 7.14
CA ASN A 355 -13.19 -4.97 7.86
C ASN A 355 -11.90 -5.72 8.30
N LEU A 356 -10.95 -4.97 8.85
CA LEU A 356 -9.63 -5.47 9.24
C LEU A 356 -9.68 -6.02 10.67
N SER A 357 -8.89 -7.05 10.96
CA SER A 357 -8.68 -7.47 12.34
C SER A 357 -7.78 -6.47 13.10
N ALA A 358 -7.86 -6.45 14.43
CA ALA A 358 -6.96 -5.60 15.23
C ALA A 358 -5.48 -5.98 15.02
N GLU A 359 -5.21 -7.27 14.80
CA GLU A 359 -3.88 -7.75 14.48
C GLU A 359 -3.39 -7.24 13.12
N GLU A 360 -4.22 -7.32 12.07
CA GLU A 360 -3.90 -6.78 10.75
C GLU A 360 -3.64 -5.27 10.81
N MET A 361 -4.42 -4.53 11.61
CA MET A 361 -4.18 -3.10 11.86
C MET A 361 -2.80 -2.88 12.48
N ALA A 362 -2.45 -3.60 13.55
CA ALA A 362 -1.18 -3.43 14.25
C ALA A 362 0.04 -3.88 13.39
N GLN A 363 -0.15 -4.88 12.53
CA GLN A 363 0.88 -5.37 11.61
C GLN A 363 1.15 -4.41 10.45
N THR A 364 0.12 -3.71 9.94
CA THR A 364 0.22 -2.95 8.69
C THR A 364 0.23 -1.43 8.88
N LEU A 365 -0.29 -0.94 10.02
CA LEU A 365 -0.50 0.48 10.27
C LEU A 365 0.09 0.90 11.62
N PRO A 366 0.52 2.17 11.74
CA PRO A 366 1.09 2.72 12.98
C PRO A 366 0.07 2.88 14.13
N CYS A 367 -1.24 2.85 13.83
CA CYS A 367 -2.32 2.97 14.82
C CYS A 367 -2.18 4.18 15.77
N GLY A 368 -1.67 5.31 15.27
CA GLY A 368 -1.50 6.54 16.03
C GLY A 368 -0.13 6.75 16.67
N ILE A 369 0.76 5.74 16.65
CA ILE A 369 2.14 5.86 17.13
C ILE A 369 3.07 5.89 15.92
N GLY A 370 3.86 6.95 15.73
CA GLY A 370 4.81 7.10 14.62
C GLY A 370 6.22 6.55 14.88
N ALA A 371 6.59 6.41 16.15
CA ALA A 371 7.84 5.78 16.57
C ALA A 371 7.75 5.34 18.05
N VAL A 372 8.56 4.35 18.42
CA VAL A 372 8.63 3.80 19.78
C VAL A 372 10.04 3.93 20.32
N LEU A 373 10.15 4.30 21.60
CA LEU A 373 11.40 4.35 22.35
C LEU A 373 11.37 3.32 23.48
N VAL A 374 12.47 2.59 23.65
CA VAL A 374 12.72 1.77 24.86
C VAL A 374 13.54 2.62 25.82
N VAL A 375 13.00 2.84 27.01
CA VAL A 375 13.62 3.70 28.04
C VAL A 375 13.74 2.93 29.36
N GLN A 376 14.82 3.21 30.08
CA GLN A 376 14.99 2.66 31.41
C GLN A 376 13.84 3.07 32.34
N LYS A 377 13.28 2.11 33.09
CA LYS A 377 12.10 2.29 33.95
C LYS A 377 12.18 3.53 34.86
N GLU A 378 13.31 3.73 35.53
CA GLU A 378 13.48 4.82 36.51
C GLU A 378 13.48 6.21 35.86
N LEU A 379 13.80 6.30 34.56
CA LEU A 379 13.95 7.55 33.83
C LEU A 379 12.81 7.77 32.82
N ALA A 380 11.88 6.82 32.70
CA ALA A 380 10.79 6.85 31.73
C ALA A 380 9.97 8.15 31.82
N GLN A 381 9.63 8.57 33.04
CA GLN A 381 8.83 9.79 33.25
C GLN A 381 9.58 11.07 32.86
N HIS A 382 10.89 11.12 33.12
CA HIS A 382 11.71 12.27 32.76
C HIS A 382 11.85 12.41 31.25
N VAL A 383 12.18 11.30 30.56
CA VAL A 383 12.29 11.26 29.11
C VAL A 383 10.94 11.57 28.44
N LEU A 384 9.83 11.05 28.99
CA LEU A 384 8.49 11.36 28.51
C LEU A 384 8.19 12.86 28.59
N GLN A 385 8.52 13.53 29.70
CA GLN A 385 8.34 14.97 29.85
C GLN A 385 9.19 15.77 28.85
N ASP A 386 10.43 15.37 28.60
CA ASP A 386 11.30 16.03 27.64
C ASP A 386 10.76 15.92 26.21
N ILE A 387 10.19 14.77 25.86
CA ILE A 387 9.52 14.56 24.57
C ILE A 387 8.24 15.39 24.47
N GLN A 388 7.41 15.40 25.53
CA GLN A 388 6.14 16.12 25.58
C GLN A 388 6.28 17.64 25.42
N ARG A 389 7.45 18.21 25.74
CA ARG A 389 7.76 19.63 25.43
C ARG A 389 7.85 19.93 23.93
N GLN A 390 8.00 18.90 23.09
CA GLN A 390 8.22 19.05 21.66
C GLN A 390 7.08 18.47 20.82
N GLN A 391 6.50 17.34 21.24
CA GLN A 391 5.43 16.62 20.53
C GLN A 391 4.63 15.71 21.45
N GLU A 392 3.47 15.23 20.99
CA GLU A 392 2.67 14.27 21.75
C GLU A 392 3.41 12.95 21.95
N ALA A 393 3.39 12.44 23.17
CA ALA A 393 3.94 11.15 23.52
C ALA A 393 3.27 10.56 24.76
N TRP A 394 3.25 9.23 24.84
CA TRP A 394 2.61 8.47 25.91
C TRP A 394 3.51 7.33 26.38
N LEU A 395 3.33 6.91 27.63
CA LEU A 395 3.81 5.62 28.11
C LEU A 395 2.83 4.55 27.59
N ILE A 396 3.26 3.79 26.58
CA ILE A 396 2.37 2.88 25.84
C ILE A 396 2.44 1.43 26.30
N GLY A 397 3.46 1.08 27.08
CA GLY A 397 3.68 -0.29 27.49
C GLY A 397 5.00 -0.52 28.20
N ARG A 398 5.37 -1.80 28.32
CA ARG A 398 6.59 -2.25 28.99
C ARG A 398 7.17 -3.49 28.34
N VAL A 399 8.47 -3.68 28.52
CA VAL A 399 9.19 -4.91 28.18
C VAL A 399 8.92 -5.94 29.29
N VAL A 400 8.62 -7.18 28.90
CA VAL A 400 8.35 -8.32 29.79
C VAL A 400 9.31 -9.48 29.51
N ALA A 401 9.43 -10.41 30.46
CA ALA A 401 10.20 -11.64 30.30
C ALA A 401 9.78 -12.43 29.04
N PRO A 402 10.70 -13.19 28.41
CA PRO A 402 10.38 -13.97 27.22
C PRO A 402 9.32 -15.04 27.51
N CYS A 403 8.34 -15.18 26.62
CA CYS A 403 7.46 -16.34 26.63
C CYS A 403 8.24 -17.61 26.22
N HIS A 404 7.92 -18.77 26.82
CA HIS A 404 8.64 -20.03 26.59
C HIS A 404 8.48 -20.62 25.17
N THR A 405 7.74 -19.96 24.28
CA THR A 405 7.57 -20.31 22.87
C THR A 405 8.55 -19.54 22.00
N ALA A 406 9.23 -20.21 21.08
CA ALA A 406 10.32 -19.65 20.26
C ALA A 406 9.87 -18.43 19.42
N GLY A 407 10.07 -17.21 19.96
CA GLY A 407 9.84 -15.94 19.27
C GLY A 407 9.60 -14.77 20.24
N SER A 408 9.93 -13.55 19.83
CA SER A 408 9.55 -12.32 20.54
C SER A 408 8.03 -12.11 20.43
N HIS A 409 7.30 -12.22 21.54
CA HIS A 409 5.86 -11.97 21.57
C HIS A 409 5.59 -10.49 21.84
N ILE A 410 4.81 -9.84 20.97
CA ILE A 410 4.35 -8.47 21.15
C ILE A 410 2.84 -8.51 21.25
N GLU A 411 2.32 -8.13 22.40
CA GLU A 411 0.89 -8.08 22.67
C GLU A 411 0.43 -6.63 22.74
N VAL A 412 -0.68 -6.33 22.06
CA VAL A 412 -1.33 -5.02 22.11
C VAL A 412 -2.74 -5.22 22.66
N GLU A 413 -2.88 -5.03 23.97
CA GLU A 413 -4.14 -5.13 24.69
C GLU A 413 -5.09 -4.00 24.24
N ASN A 414 -6.40 -4.29 24.27
CA ASN A 414 -7.48 -3.32 24.04
C ASN A 414 -7.46 -2.59 22.68
N LEU A 415 -6.69 -3.07 21.69
CA LEU A 415 -6.57 -2.38 20.40
C LEU A 415 -7.89 -2.30 19.64
N ALA A 416 -8.67 -3.37 19.63
CA ALA A 416 -9.99 -3.38 18.99
C ALA A 416 -10.93 -2.36 19.64
N GLU A 417 -10.93 -2.29 20.98
CA GLU A 417 -11.74 -1.33 21.74
C GLU A 417 -11.31 0.10 21.46
N ALA A 418 -10.01 0.40 21.53
CA ALA A 418 -9.46 1.72 21.24
C ALA A 418 -9.76 2.18 19.79
N LEU A 419 -9.71 1.27 18.81
CA LEU A 419 -10.10 1.54 17.41
C LEU A 419 -11.60 1.81 17.25
N GLN A 420 -12.44 1.13 18.03
CA GLN A 420 -13.88 1.38 18.04
C GLN A 420 -14.22 2.72 18.70
N LEU A 421 -13.56 3.07 19.81
CA LEU A 421 -13.71 4.35 20.50
C LEU A 421 -13.23 5.55 19.68
N SER A 422 -12.15 5.37 18.92
CA SER A 422 -11.63 6.40 17.99
C SER A 422 -12.45 6.54 16.72
N SER A 423 -13.43 5.68 16.47
CA SER A 423 -14.29 5.84 15.30
C SER A 423 -15.17 7.09 15.44
N PRO A 424 -15.37 7.88 14.36
CA PRO A 424 -16.19 9.09 14.40
C PRO A 424 -17.56 8.84 15.05
N GLN A 425 -17.86 9.50 16.17
CA GLN A 425 -19.16 9.37 16.85
C GLN A 425 -20.26 10.29 16.31
N GLN A 426 -20.00 11.12 15.30
CA GLN A 426 -21.05 11.94 14.68
C GLN A 426 -21.63 11.31 13.41
N LEU A 427 -22.52 10.32 13.64
CA LEU A 427 -23.77 10.08 12.90
C LEU A 427 -24.73 9.21 13.74
N LEU A 428 -24.66 9.27 15.07
CA LEU A 428 -25.50 8.46 15.99
C LEU A 428 -26.39 9.26 16.95
N ASP A 429 -26.36 10.60 16.92
CA ASP A 429 -27.32 11.43 17.65
C ASP A 429 -28.50 11.87 16.79
N THR A 430 -29.34 10.90 16.43
CA THR A 430 -30.80 11.11 16.45
C THR A 430 -31.41 9.84 17.02
N SER A 431 -31.68 9.90 18.32
CA SER A 431 -32.61 9.05 19.07
C SER A 431 -32.63 7.57 18.74
N THR A 432 -32.23 6.78 19.74
CA THR A 432 -32.81 5.49 20.10
C THR A 432 -34.35 5.51 20.09
N ALA A 433 -34.94 5.54 18.89
CA ALA A 433 -36.12 4.76 18.61
C ALA A 433 -35.58 3.47 17.99
N GLU A 434 -35.98 2.33 18.55
CA GLU A 434 -35.81 1.03 17.93
C GLU A 434 -36.34 1.08 16.49
N ILE A 435 -35.47 1.36 15.51
CA ILE A 435 -35.78 1.08 14.12
C ILE A 435 -35.46 -0.40 13.93
N GLN A 436 -36.41 -1.23 14.38
CA GLN A 436 -36.67 -2.47 13.66
C GLN A 436 -36.64 -2.14 12.16
N PRO A 437 -35.98 -2.95 11.30
CA PRO A 437 -35.95 -2.69 9.88
C PRO A 437 -37.39 -2.62 9.39
N GLN A 438 -37.91 -1.41 9.14
CA GLN A 438 -39.19 -1.27 8.47
C GLN A 438 -38.97 -1.82 7.07
N PRO A 439 -39.57 -2.97 6.72
CA PRO A 439 -39.39 -3.55 5.41
C PRO A 439 -39.89 -2.54 4.39
N ARG A 440 -39.17 -2.35 3.29
CA ARG A 440 -39.84 -1.88 2.06
C ARG A 440 -41.03 -2.81 1.88
N LYS A 441 -42.27 -2.28 2.00
CA LYS A 441 -43.51 -3.09 1.98
C LYS A 441 -43.68 -3.95 0.72
N ARG A 442 -42.83 -3.77 -0.32
CA ARG A 442 -42.85 -4.53 -1.55
C ARG A 442 -41.43 -4.91 -1.99
N LYS A 443 -41.22 -6.20 -2.28
CA LYS A 443 -39.98 -6.73 -2.88
C LYS A 443 -39.85 -6.26 -4.34
N VAL A 444 -38.63 -5.97 -4.78
CA VAL A 444 -38.34 -5.60 -6.18
C VAL A 444 -38.51 -6.82 -7.07
N LYS A 445 -39.28 -6.69 -8.14
CA LYS A 445 -39.52 -7.77 -9.11
C LYS A 445 -38.32 -7.97 -10.04
N VAL A 446 -37.70 -9.14 -9.99
CA VAL A 446 -36.48 -9.48 -10.73
C VAL A 446 -36.77 -10.54 -11.80
N ALA A 447 -36.26 -10.35 -13.00
CA ALA A 447 -36.16 -11.39 -14.01
C ALA A 447 -34.73 -11.89 -14.18
N VAL A 448 -34.56 -13.19 -14.39
CA VAL A 448 -33.25 -13.80 -14.70
C VAL A 448 -33.23 -14.27 -16.14
N LEU A 449 -32.24 -13.81 -16.91
CA LEU A 449 -32.01 -14.27 -18.28
C LEU A 449 -30.87 -15.30 -18.27
N VAL A 450 -31.10 -16.43 -18.91
CA VAL A 450 -30.17 -17.56 -18.92
C VAL A 450 -29.96 -18.09 -20.33
N SER A 451 -28.78 -18.68 -20.58
CA SER A 451 -28.56 -19.45 -21.80
C SER A 451 -28.38 -20.94 -21.58
N GLY A 452 -28.20 -21.48 -20.37
CA GLY A 452 -27.93 -22.93 -20.20
C GLY A 452 -26.51 -23.29 -19.79
N ALA A 453 -25.68 -22.28 -19.52
CA ALA A 453 -24.29 -22.45 -19.07
C ALA A 453 -24.04 -21.73 -17.73
N GLY A 454 -25.09 -21.16 -17.13
CA GLY A 454 -24.97 -20.35 -15.92
C GLY A 454 -25.29 -21.17 -14.67
N THR A 455 -24.50 -21.02 -13.62
CA THR A 455 -24.70 -21.74 -12.35
C THR A 455 -25.25 -20.87 -11.23
N ALA A 456 -25.42 -19.56 -11.46
CA ALA A 456 -25.87 -18.60 -10.45
C ALA A 456 -27.38 -18.63 -10.13
N LEU A 457 -28.23 -19.17 -11.01
CA LEU A 457 -29.69 -19.15 -10.82
C LEU A 457 -30.15 -19.78 -9.48
N PRO A 458 -29.69 -20.98 -9.07
CA PRO A 458 -30.05 -21.55 -7.76
C PRO A 458 -29.69 -20.65 -6.57
N ALA A 459 -28.52 -19.99 -6.61
CA ALA A 459 -28.09 -19.07 -5.55
C ALA A 459 -28.98 -17.82 -5.50
N LEU A 460 -29.37 -17.28 -6.65
CA LEU A 460 -30.33 -16.16 -6.74
C LEU A 460 -31.71 -16.55 -6.22
N ILE A 461 -32.19 -17.76 -6.53
CA ILE A 461 -33.45 -18.30 -5.99
C ILE A 461 -33.38 -18.42 -4.47
N GLY A 462 -32.28 -18.97 -3.93
CA GLY A 462 -32.06 -19.09 -2.50
C GLY A 462 -32.12 -17.72 -1.81
N SER A 463 -31.33 -16.76 -2.28
CA SER A 463 -31.30 -15.41 -1.71
C SER A 463 -32.63 -14.67 -1.80
N ALA A 464 -33.44 -14.88 -2.84
CA ALA A 464 -34.77 -14.25 -2.96
C ALA A 464 -35.82 -14.82 -1.98
N ARG A 465 -35.61 -16.06 -1.52
CA ARG A 465 -36.49 -16.76 -0.58
C ARG A 465 -36.21 -16.45 0.88
N GLU A 466 -35.05 -15.87 1.18
CA GLU A 466 -34.71 -15.46 2.54
C GLU A 466 -35.73 -14.43 3.10
N PRO A 467 -36.10 -14.50 4.39
CA PRO A 467 -37.08 -13.60 4.99
C PRO A 467 -36.73 -12.11 4.87
N GLY A 468 -35.44 -11.77 4.93
CA GLY A 468 -34.92 -10.40 4.79
C GLY A 468 -34.69 -9.93 3.35
N SER A 469 -35.04 -10.74 2.35
CA SER A 469 -34.72 -10.45 0.95
C SER A 469 -35.51 -9.27 0.40
N CYS A 470 -34.81 -8.32 -0.22
CA CYS A 470 -35.40 -7.16 -0.90
C CYS A 470 -35.82 -7.46 -2.35
N ALA A 471 -35.46 -8.64 -2.86
CA ALA A 471 -35.73 -9.07 -4.23
C ALA A 471 -36.71 -10.24 -4.28
N GLN A 472 -37.55 -10.27 -5.33
CA GLN A 472 -38.43 -11.38 -5.65
C GLN A 472 -38.22 -11.77 -7.12
N LEU A 473 -37.81 -13.01 -7.37
CA LEU A 473 -37.74 -13.53 -8.73
C LEU A 473 -39.16 -13.81 -9.24
N VAL A 474 -39.55 -13.13 -10.32
CA VAL A 474 -40.89 -13.25 -10.92
C VAL A 474 -40.88 -13.93 -12.28
N LEU A 475 -39.71 -14.04 -12.92
CA LEU A 475 -39.60 -14.57 -14.27
C LEU A 475 -38.19 -15.10 -14.54
N VAL A 476 -38.09 -16.22 -15.25
CA VAL A 476 -36.84 -16.68 -15.88
C VAL A 476 -37.05 -16.80 -17.39
N ILE A 477 -36.23 -16.11 -18.17
CA ILE A 477 -36.24 -16.16 -19.64
C ILE A 477 -35.02 -16.94 -20.12
N SER A 478 -35.22 -17.95 -20.95
CA SER A 478 -34.12 -18.63 -21.64
C SER A 478 -34.17 -18.34 -23.14
N ASN A 479 -32.99 -18.10 -23.73
CA ASN A 479 -32.87 -18.00 -25.19
C ASN A 479 -32.70 -19.35 -25.89
N ARG A 480 -32.66 -20.46 -25.14
CA ARG A 480 -32.60 -21.83 -25.63
C ARG A 480 -33.67 -22.71 -24.95
N PRO A 481 -34.38 -23.56 -25.69
CA PRO A 481 -35.28 -24.53 -25.08
C PRO A 481 -34.49 -25.61 -24.31
N GLY A 482 -35.13 -26.25 -23.32
CA GLY A 482 -34.60 -27.45 -22.66
C GLY A 482 -33.43 -27.26 -21.69
N VAL A 483 -33.06 -26.03 -21.34
CA VAL A 483 -31.95 -25.78 -20.40
C VAL A 483 -32.30 -26.19 -18.95
N PRO A 484 -31.35 -26.72 -18.16
CA PRO A 484 -31.61 -27.20 -16.80
C PRO A 484 -32.11 -26.09 -15.86
N GLU A 485 -31.72 -24.85 -16.09
CA GLU A 485 -32.13 -23.65 -15.35
C GLU A 485 -33.66 -23.44 -15.39
N LEU A 486 -34.32 -23.74 -16.51
CA LEU A 486 -35.79 -23.67 -16.61
C LEU A 486 -36.46 -24.68 -15.69
N ARG A 487 -35.91 -25.90 -15.59
CA ARG A 487 -36.41 -26.93 -14.66
C ARG A 487 -36.20 -26.50 -13.21
N SER A 488 -35.05 -25.89 -12.91
CA SER A 488 -34.75 -25.35 -11.58
C SER A 488 -35.74 -24.24 -11.18
N ALA A 489 -35.99 -23.28 -12.08
CA ALA A 489 -36.97 -22.21 -11.87
C ALA A 489 -38.41 -22.74 -11.70
N ALA A 490 -38.82 -23.71 -12.52
CA ALA A 490 -40.14 -24.34 -12.43
C ALA A 490 -40.33 -25.07 -11.08
N ARG A 491 -39.32 -25.83 -10.61
CA ARG A 491 -39.33 -26.43 -9.26
C ARG A 491 -39.41 -25.40 -8.15
N ALA A 492 -38.88 -24.21 -8.39
CA ALA A 492 -38.95 -23.10 -7.47
C ALA A 492 -40.28 -22.31 -7.53
N GLY A 493 -41.21 -22.70 -8.41
CA GLY A 493 -42.49 -22.01 -8.61
C GLY A 493 -42.38 -20.67 -9.33
N ILE A 494 -41.28 -20.42 -10.03
CA ILE A 494 -41.04 -19.17 -10.78
C ILE A 494 -41.48 -19.38 -12.23
N PRO A 495 -42.35 -18.49 -12.78
CA PRO A 495 -42.72 -18.52 -14.18
C PRO A 495 -41.52 -18.53 -15.12
N THR A 496 -41.60 -19.32 -16.19
CA THR A 496 -40.52 -19.41 -17.18
C THR A 496 -41.03 -19.10 -18.59
N ARG A 497 -40.18 -18.48 -19.41
CA ARG A 497 -40.45 -18.22 -20.83
C ARG A 497 -39.24 -18.64 -21.66
N VAL A 498 -39.50 -19.25 -22.81
CA VAL A 498 -38.48 -19.57 -23.80
C VAL A 498 -38.68 -18.64 -24.98
N ILE A 499 -37.67 -17.85 -25.29
CA ILE A 499 -37.65 -16.97 -26.46
C ILE A 499 -36.47 -17.43 -27.31
N ASP A 500 -36.70 -18.34 -28.25
CA ASP A 500 -35.60 -18.88 -29.05
C ASP A 500 -35.05 -17.81 -30.00
N HIS A 501 -33.82 -17.38 -29.74
CA HIS A 501 -33.13 -16.38 -30.54
C HIS A 501 -32.96 -16.76 -32.02
N LYS A 502 -33.08 -18.05 -32.38
CA LYS A 502 -33.01 -18.53 -33.77
C LYS A 502 -34.23 -18.18 -34.61
N LEU A 503 -35.34 -17.80 -33.98
CA LEU A 503 -36.60 -17.51 -34.64
C LEU A 503 -36.72 -16.04 -35.10
N TYR A 504 -35.69 -15.22 -34.87
CA TYR A 504 -35.71 -13.78 -35.14
C TYR A 504 -34.68 -13.40 -36.19
N GLY A 505 -35.07 -12.51 -37.11
CA GLY A 505 -34.19 -12.06 -38.21
C GLY A 505 -33.15 -11.05 -37.77
N SER A 506 -33.35 -10.38 -36.63
CA SER A 506 -32.41 -9.40 -36.09
C SER A 506 -32.32 -9.43 -34.56
N ARG A 507 -31.20 -8.94 -34.03
CA ARG A 507 -30.99 -8.77 -32.58
C ARG A 507 -32.03 -7.84 -31.96
N SER A 508 -32.36 -6.74 -32.64
CA SER A 508 -33.32 -5.76 -32.13
C SER A 508 -34.73 -6.35 -31.99
N GLU A 509 -35.13 -7.21 -32.92
CA GLU A 509 -36.44 -7.89 -32.90
C GLU A 509 -36.52 -8.91 -31.75
N PHE A 510 -35.44 -9.68 -31.54
CA PHE A 510 -35.28 -10.58 -30.41
C PHE A 510 -35.37 -9.84 -29.06
N ASP A 511 -34.58 -8.78 -28.90
CA ASP A 511 -34.54 -8.00 -27.66
C ASP A 511 -35.88 -7.28 -27.40
N SER A 512 -36.59 -6.84 -28.45
CA SER A 512 -37.93 -6.25 -28.32
C SER A 512 -38.95 -7.26 -27.82
N THR A 513 -38.80 -8.53 -28.18
CA THR A 513 -39.68 -9.59 -27.65
C THR A 513 -39.37 -9.90 -26.19
N ILE A 514 -38.09 -9.94 -25.82
CA ILE A 514 -37.68 -10.04 -24.41
C ILE A 514 -38.30 -8.88 -23.61
N ASP A 515 -38.17 -7.66 -24.12
CA ASP A 515 -38.67 -6.45 -23.48
C ASP A 515 -40.19 -6.49 -23.22
N ARG A 516 -41.00 -6.90 -24.20
CA ARG A 516 -42.46 -7.08 -24.04
C ARG A 516 -42.81 -8.07 -22.92
N VAL A 517 -42.07 -9.18 -22.83
CA VAL A 517 -42.28 -10.18 -21.79
C VAL A 517 -41.84 -9.63 -20.42
N LEU A 518 -40.76 -8.86 -20.35
CA LEU A 518 -40.36 -8.20 -19.10
C LEU A 518 -41.41 -7.20 -18.60
N GLU A 519 -42.07 -6.48 -19.51
CA GLU A 519 -43.18 -5.57 -19.20
C GLU A 519 -44.43 -6.31 -18.71
N GLU A 520 -44.81 -7.42 -19.35
CA GLU A 520 -45.94 -8.28 -18.95
C GLU A 520 -45.84 -8.71 -17.48
N PHE A 521 -44.63 -9.02 -17.01
CA PHE A 521 -44.37 -9.44 -15.63
C PHE A 521 -44.07 -8.28 -14.67
N SER A 522 -44.13 -7.03 -15.15
CA SER A 522 -43.78 -5.81 -14.41
C SER A 522 -42.38 -5.89 -13.78
N VAL A 523 -41.40 -6.35 -14.54
CA VAL A 523 -40.02 -6.52 -14.07
C VAL A 523 -39.38 -5.17 -13.79
N GLU A 524 -38.66 -5.09 -12.68
CA GLU A 524 -37.99 -3.87 -12.21
C GLU A 524 -36.45 -3.99 -12.35
N LEU A 525 -35.91 -5.21 -12.28
CA LEU A 525 -34.48 -5.50 -12.38
C LEU A 525 -34.22 -6.79 -13.19
N ILE A 526 -33.12 -6.83 -13.93
CA ILE A 526 -32.72 -7.94 -14.80
C ILE A 526 -31.36 -8.48 -14.33
N CYS A 527 -31.26 -9.79 -14.10
CA CYS A 527 -30.01 -10.49 -13.83
C CYS A 527 -29.62 -11.37 -15.03
N LEU A 528 -28.44 -11.16 -15.58
CA LEU A 528 -27.87 -12.02 -16.61
C LEU A 528 -27.06 -13.14 -15.93
N SER A 529 -27.58 -14.36 -15.91
CA SER A 529 -26.93 -15.53 -15.32
C SER A 529 -26.46 -16.45 -16.44
N GLY A 530 -25.23 -16.24 -16.93
CA GLY A 530 -24.70 -16.99 -18.07
C GLY A 530 -25.51 -16.77 -19.36
N PHE A 531 -25.99 -15.54 -19.57
CA PHE A 531 -26.73 -15.16 -20.78
C PHE A 531 -25.75 -14.79 -21.90
N MET A 532 -25.50 -15.73 -22.82
CA MET A 532 -24.44 -15.66 -23.82
C MET A 532 -24.89 -14.93 -25.09
N ARG A 533 -25.56 -13.78 -24.94
CA ARG A 533 -26.04 -12.95 -26.05
C ARG A 533 -25.74 -11.49 -25.79
N VAL A 534 -25.26 -10.80 -26.81
CA VAL A 534 -25.05 -9.35 -26.77
C VAL A 534 -26.42 -8.67 -26.95
N LEU A 535 -26.78 -7.80 -26.00
CA LEU A 535 -28.00 -7.00 -26.04
C LEU A 535 -27.81 -5.78 -26.96
N SER A 536 -28.88 -5.33 -27.63
CA SER A 536 -28.88 -4.17 -28.51
C SER A 536 -28.86 -2.84 -27.74
N SER A 537 -28.34 -1.79 -28.37
CA SER A 537 -28.31 -0.43 -27.80
C SER A 537 -29.69 0.08 -27.34
N PRO A 538 -30.80 -0.08 -28.09
CA PRO A 538 -32.11 0.34 -27.61
C PRO A 538 -32.53 -0.33 -26.29
N PHE A 539 -32.26 -1.64 -26.17
CA PHE A 539 -32.55 -2.40 -24.96
C PHE A 539 -31.73 -1.90 -23.77
N LEU A 540 -30.41 -1.72 -23.95
CA LEU A 540 -29.51 -1.23 -22.92
C LEU A 540 -29.85 0.19 -22.45
N ARG A 541 -30.32 1.07 -23.35
CA ARG A 541 -30.76 2.42 -23.00
C ARG A 541 -32.04 2.42 -22.18
N LYS A 542 -33.02 1.58 -22.55
CA LYS A 542 -34.30 1.46 -21.82
C LYS A 542 -34.10 0.91 -20.40
N TRP A 543 -33.26 -0.12 -20.27
CA TRP A 543 -32.98 -0.81 -19.01
C TRP A 543 -31.70 -0.32 -18.32
N LYS A 544 -31.22 0.89 -18.68
CA LYS A 544 -30.00 1.47 -18.11
C LYS A 544 -30.08 1.53 -16.58
N GLY A 545 -29.08 0.95 -15.91
CA GLY A 545 -29.02 0.89 -14.46
C GLY A 545 -29.92 -0.18 -13.81
N LYS A 546 -30.58 -1.02 -14.62
CA LYS A 546 -31.45 -2.11 -14.16
C LYS A 546 -30.97 -3.50 -14.56
N ILE A 547 -29.87 -3.61 -15.30
CA ILE A 547 -29.31 -4.89 -15.75
C ILE A 547 -28.03 -5.17 -14.97
N LEU A 548 -27.98 -6.34 -14.32
CA LEU A 548 -26.83 -6.85 -13.58
C LEU A 548 -26.20 -8.04 -14.31
N ASN A 549 -24.89 -8.09 -14.37
CA ASN A 549 -24.15 -9.24 -14.88
C ASN A 549 -22.95 -9.56 -13.97
N ALA A 550 -22.61 -10.84 -13.87
CA ALA A 550 -21.35 -11.28 -13.27
C ALA A 550 -20.34 -11.60 -14.38
N SER A 551 -19.10 -11.17 -14.18
CA SER A 551 -17.97 -11.46 -15.07
C SER A 551 -16.87 -12.14 -14.25
N PRO A 552 -16.23 -13.22 -14.77
CA PRO A 552 -15.16 -13.94 -14.10
C PRO A 552 -13.81 -13.19 -14.20
N SER A 553 -13.83 -11.89 -13.92
CA SER A 553 -12.65 -11.02 -13.90
C SER A 553 -12.82 -9.92 -12.84
N LEU A 554 -11.70 -9.43 -12.27
CA LEU A 554 -11.72 -8.27 -11.35
C LEU A 554 -11.85 -6.92 -12.06
N PHE A 555 -11.72 -6.92 -13.39
CA PHE A 555 -11.81 -5.75 -14.25
C PHE A 555 -12.97 -5.93 -15.23
N PRO A 556 -13.91 -4.97 -15.34
CA PRO A 556 -14.93 -5.03 -16.38
C PRO A 556 -14.30 -4.86 -17.77
N LEU A 557 -14.20 -5.96 -18.50
CA LEU A 557 -13.98 -6.13 -19.95
C LEU A 557 -12.75 -5.44 -20.56
N ILE A 558 -11.68 -6.22 -20.71
CA ILE A 558 -10.91 -6.23 -21.96
C ILE A 558 -11.81 -6.92 -23.00
N LYS A 559 -11.94 -6.32 -24.19
CA LYS A 559 -12.59 -7.00 -25.31
C LYS A 559 -11.74 -8.21 -25.69
N ASP A 560 -12.40 -9.34 -25.84
CA ASP A 560 -11.95 -10.58 -26.46
C ASP A 560 -11.82 -11.77 -25.48
N GLY A 561 -12.27 -12.92 -25.96
CA GLY A 561 -12.60 -14.09 -25.16
C GLY A 561 -11.40 -14.75 -24.49
N ASN A 562 -11.72 -15.56 -23.46
CA ASN A 562 -10.84 -16.38 -22.62
C ASN A 562 -10.26 -15.73 -21.35
N ALA A 563 -11.14 -15.13 -20.52
CA ALA A 563 -10.81 -14.64 -19.17
C ALA A 563 -10.21 -15.69 -18.21
N GLN A 564 -10.33 -17.00 -18.53
CA GLN A 564 -9.74 -18.07 -17.72
C GLN A 564 -8.26 -18.36 -18.04
N GLN A 565 -7.75 -17.92 -19.20
CA GLN A 565 -6.38 -18.21 -19.64
C GLN A 565 -5.39 -17.09 -19.26
N GLU A 566 -5.84 -15.84 -19.16
CA GLU A 566 -4.98 -14.69 -18.84
C GLU A 566 -4.24 -14.77 -17.49
N PRO A 567 -4.80 -15.28 -16.37
CA PRO A 567 -4.09 -15.30 -15.09
C PRO A 567 -2.89 -16.26 -15.05
N LEU A 568 -2.96 -17.36 -15.81
CA LEU A 568 -1.92 -18.40 -15.83
C LEU A 568 -0.69 -17.98 -16.63
N GLU A 569 -0.86 -17.16 -17.68
CA GLU A 569 0.23 -16.72 -18.55
C GLU A 569 0.92 -15.43 -18.07
N SER A 570 0.25 -14.62 -17.25
CA SER A 570 0.68 -13.25 -16.89
C SER A 570 1.39 -13.13 -15.54
N GLY A 571 1.45 -14.19 -14.73
CA GLY A 571 2.06 -14.16 -13.40
C GLY A 571 1.31 -13.30 -12.37
N PHE A 572 0.06 -12.91 -12.64
CA PHE A 572 -0.78 -12.20 -11.67
C PHE A 572 -1.15 -13.12 -10.49
N LYS A 573 -0.83 -12.68 -9.26
CA LYS A 573 -1.11 -13.44 -8.03
C LYS A 573 -2.59 -13.42 -7.58
N VAL A 574 -3.46 -12.65 -8.25
CA VAL A 574 -4.86 -12.43 -7.85
C VAL A 574 -5.77 -12.35 -9.08
N THR A 575 -6.81 -13.20 -9.12
CA THR A 575 -7.95 -13.17 -10.05
C THR A 575 -9.26 -12.96 -9.28
N GLY A 576 -10.45 -13.07 -9.89
CA GLY A 576 -11.71 -12.97 -9.14
C GLY A 576 -12.95 -12.72 -10.00
N CYS A 577 -14.09 -12.51 -9.34
CA CYS A 577 -15.38 -12.22 -9.98
C CYS A 577 -15.78 -10.75 -9.75
N THR A 578 -16.39 -10.10 -10.75
CA THR A 578 -17.02 -8.78 -10.62
C THR A 578 -18.47 -8.84 -11.04
N VAL A 579 -19.36 -8.41 -10.16
CA VAL A 579 -20.77 -8.13 -10.47
C VAL A 579 -20.92 -6.65 -10.75
N HIS A 580 -21.53 -6.30 -11.88
CA HIS A 580 -21.59 -4.91 -12.36
C HIS A 580 -22.90 -4.62 -13.09
N PHE A 581 -23.22 -3.32 -13.23
CA PHE A 581 -24.26 -2.87 -14.15
C PHE A 581 -23.79 -3.06 -15.60
N VAL A 582 -24.71 -3.50 -16.46
CA VAL A 582 -24.46 -3.60 -17.91
C VAL A 582 -24.69 -2.23 -18.55
N LEU A 583 -23.70 -1.74 -19.30
CA LEU A 583 -23.70 -0.46 -20.01
C LEU A 583 -23.40 -0.68 -21.50
N GLU A 584 -23.79 0.28 -22.34
CA GLU A 584 -23.47 0.29 -23.78
C GLU A 584 -21.96 0.38 -24.02
N GLU A 585 -21.25 1.15 -23.18
CA GLU A 585 -19.79 1.21 -23.14
C GLU A 585 -19.28 0.62 -21.81
N PRO A 586 -18.45 -0.43 -21.82
CA PRO A 586 -17.93 -1.04 -20.60
C PRO A 586 -16.97 -0.07 -19.88
N GLY A 587 -17.15 0.07 -18.57
CA GLY A 587 -16.29 0.91 -17.74
C GLY A 587 -16.15 0.36 -16.32
N ALA A 588 -14.95 0.47 -15.76
CA ALA A 588 -14.63 -0.03 -14.41
C ALA A 588 -15.51 0.55 -13.29
N GLY A 589 -16.17 1.69 -13.54
CA GLY A 589 -17.01 2.41 -12.59
C GLY A 589 -18.40 1.81 -12.35
N ALA A 590 -18.83 0.83 -13.15
CA ALA A 590 -20.14 0.17 -13.03
C ALA A 590 -20.15 -1.04 -12.09
N ALA A 591 -19.01 -1.34 -11.45
CA ALA A 591 -18.90 -2.47 -10.52
C ALA A 591 -19.75 -2.24 -9.26
N ILE A 592 -20.42 -3.29 -8.80
CA ILE A 592 -21.24 -3.32 -7.58
C ILE A 592 -20.52 -4.14 -6.52
N ARG A 593 -20.04 -5.34 -6.87
CA ARG A 593 -19.31 -6.22 -5.96
C ARG A 593 -18.13 -6.85 -6.69
N ARG A 594 -16.99 -6.93 -6.03
CA ARG A 594 -15.80 -7.67 -6.50
C ARG A 594 -15.41 -8.68 -5.45
N GLU A 595 -15.03 -9.86 -5.90
CA GLU A 595 -14.58 -10.95 -5.05
C GLU A 595 -13.22 -11.45 -5.55
N PRO A 596 -12.11 -10.99 -4.93
CA PRO A 596 -10.77 -11.41 -5.31
C PRO A 596 -10.44 -12.81 -4.78
N LEU A 597 -9.65 -13.54 -5.56
CA LEU A 597 -9.20 -14.91 -5.31
C LEU A 597 -7.70 -15.00 -5.61
N PRO A 598 -6.89 -15.64 -4.76
CA PRO A 598 -5.47 -15.86 -5.05
C PRO A 598 -5.31 -16.89 -6.18
N ALA A 599 -4.41 -16.62 -7.13
CA ALA A 599 -4.01 -17.57 -8.18
C ALA A 599 -2.55 -18.00 -7.93
N GLY A 600 -2.34 -19.30 -7.69
CA GLY A 600 -1.03 -19.87 -7.38
C GLY A 600 -0.38 -20.57 -8.59
N PRO A 601 0.96 -20.72 -8.61
CA PRO A 601 1.70 -21.36 -9.71
C PRO A 601 1.43 -22.87 -9.87
N GLY A 602 0.60 -23.48 -9.02
CA GLY A 602 0.18 -24.88 -9.11
C GLY A 602 -1.33 -25.07 -9.31
N ASP A 603 -2.10 -24.00 -9.52
CA ASP A 603 -3.54 -24.09 -9.79
C ASP A 603 -3.77 -24.66 -11.20
N THR A 604 -4.69 -25.63 -11.32
CA THR A 604 -5.19 -26.10 -12.62
C THR A 604 -6.35 -25.22 -13.09
N GLU A 605 -6.59 -25.14 -14.41
CA GLU A 605 -7.73 -24.38 -14.97
C GLU A 605 -9.07 -24.82 -14.35
N ALA A 606 -9.25 -26.12 -14.13
CA ALA A 606 -10.45 -26.68 -13.51
C ALA A 606 -10.62 -26.20 -12.05
N ALA A 607 -9.56 -26.28 -11.23
CA ALA A 607 -9.61 -25.85 -9.83
C ALA A 607 -9.83 -24.34 -9.69
N LEU A 608 -9.22 -23.53 -10.57
CA LEU A 608 -9.44 -22.09 -10.61
C LEU A 608 -10.86 -21.75 -11.07
N GLY A 609 -11.39 -22.50 -12.04
CA GLY A 609 -12.76 -22.39 -12.53
C GLY A 609 -13.80 -22.65 -11.44
N GLU A 610 -13.63 -23.71 -10.65
CA GLU A 610 -14.52 -24.01 -9.51
C GLU A 610 -14.51 -22.89 -8.46
N ARG A 611 -13.33 -22.37 -8.10
CA ARG A 611 -13.20 -21.28 -7.12
C ARG A 611 -13.80 -19.97 -7.62
N LEU A 612 -13.62 -19.66 -8.91
CA LEU A 612 -14.26 -18.51 -9.56
C LEU A 612 -15.79 -18.64 -9.56
N GLN A 613 -16.28 -19.84 -9.83
CA GLN A 613 -17.70 -20.14 -9.79
C GLN A 613 -18.26 -19.98 -8.38
N GLU A 614 -17.60 -20.49 -7.34
CA GLU A 614 -18.01 -20.27 -5.96
C GLU A 614 -18.05 -18.79 -5.57
N ALA A 615 -17.06 -18.00 -6.02
CA ALA A 615 -17.05 -16.56 -5.80
C ALA A 615 -18.20 -15.87 -6.52
N GLU A 616 -18.56 -16.28 -7.74
CA GLU A 616 -19.74 -15.78 -8.44
C GLU A 616 -21.03 -16.08 -7.65
N LEU A 617 -21.17 -17.31 -7.15
CA LEU A 617 -22.34 -17.73 -6.37
C LEU A 617 -22.51 -16.93 -5.07
N ARG A 618 -21.44 -16.40 -4.49
CA ARG A 618 -21.48 -15.50 -3.33
C ARG A 618 -21.71 -14.04 -3.72
N ALA A 619 -20.98 -13.53 -4.71
CA ALA A 619 -21.01 -12.12 -5.09
C ALA A 619 -22.33 -11.69 -5.73
N PHE A 620 -22.92 -12.53 -6.60
CA PHE A 620 -24.08 -12.14 -7.41
C PHE A 620 -25.35 -11.93 -6.57
N PRO A 621 -25.74 -12.83 -5.65
CA PRO A 621 -26.90 -12.60 -4.80
C PRO A 621 -26.75 -11.36 -3.89
N LEU A 622 -25.56 -11.14 -3.32
CA LEU A 622 -25.28 -9.95 -2.50
C LEU A 622 -25.45 -8.65 -3.31
N ALA A 623 -24.88 -8.60 -4.52
CA ALA A 623 -25.04 -7.45 -5.41
C ALA A 623 -26.51 -7.21 -5.78
N LEU A 624 -27.28 -8.28 -6.02
CA LEU A 624 -28.72 -8.18 -6.27
C LEU A 624 -29.45 -7.55 -5.08
N GLN A 625 -29.16 -7.97 -3.84
CA GLN A 625 -29.79 -7.40 -2.64
C GLN A 625 -29.42 -5.93 -2.43
N LEU A 626 -28.17 -5.54 -2.70
CA LEU A 626 -27.72 -4.16 -2.59
C LEU A 626 -28.47 -3.25 -3.57
N VAL A 627 -28.70 -3.70 -4.80
CA VAL A 627 -29.45 -2.94 -5.79
C VAL A 627 -30.95 -2.94 -5.47
N ALA A 628 -31.53 -4.09 -5.10
CA ALA A 628 -32.96 -4.22 -4.77
C ALA A 628 -33.38 -3.43 -3.52
N SER A 629 -32.52 -3.36 -2.51
CA SER A 629 -32.73 -2.52 -1.31
C SER A 629 -32.61 -1.02 -1.61
N GLY A 630 -32.08 -0.66 -2.78
CA GLY A 630 -31.71 0.71 -3.14
C GLY A 630 -30.45 1.20 -2.43
N ALA A 631 -29.67 0.30 -1.80
CA ALA A 631 -28.36 0.61 -1.25
C ALA A 631 -27.32 0.89 -2.35
N ALA A 632 -27.52 0.38 -3.56
CA ALA A 632 -26.72 0.67 -4.74
C ALA A 632 -27.60 1.01 -5.95
N TRP A 633 -27.20 2.01 -6.75
CA TRP A 633 -27.84 2.33 -8.04
C TRP A 633 -26.82 2.86 -9.04
N LEU A 634 -27.17 2.88 -10.32
CA LEU A 634 -26.33 3.50 -11.35
C LEU A 634 -26.58 5.01 -11.41
N GLY A 635 -25.56 5.82 -11.13
CA GLY A 635 -25.63 7.28 -11.25
C GLY A 635 -25.55 7.79 -12.70
N ALA A 636 -25.88 9.07 -12.90
CA ALA A 636 -25.92 9.71 -14.23
C ALA A 636 -24.61 9.59 -15.03
N HIS A 637 -23.46 9.53 -14.35
CA HIS A 637 -22.13 9.41 -14.95
C HIS A 637 -21.72 7.96 -15.29
N GLY A 638 -22.66 7.00 -15.26
CA GLY A 638 -22.36 5.58 -15.56
C GLY A 638 -21.53 4.89 -14.48
N ARG A 639 -21.58 5.38 -13.23
CA ARG A 639 -20.88 4.78 -12.08
C ARG A 639 -21.86 4.35 -11.01
N THR A 640 -21.54 3.29 -10.29
CA THR A 640 -22.32 2.85 -9.12
C THR A 640 -22.27 3.91 -8.03
N CYS A 641 -23.45 4.26 -7.53
CA CYS A 641 -23.70 5.15 -6.40
C CYS A 641 -24.29 4.35 -5.26
N TRP A 642 -24.05 4.79 -4.02
CA TRP A 642 -24.40 4.06 -2.81
C TRP A 642 -25.25 4.92 -1.89
N ARG A 643 -26.23 4.31 -1.23
CA ARG A 643 -27.07 4.97 -0.24
C ARG A 643 -26.27 5.01 1.05
N ARG A 644 -26.01 6.23 1.52
CA ARG A 644 -25.27 6.50 2.76
C ARG A 644 -25.96 5.91 3.98
#